data_AF-A0A2V1D9G2-F1
#
_entry.id   AF-A0A2V1D9G2-F1
#
_cell.length_a   1.000
_cell.length_b   1.000
_cell.length_c   1.000
_cell.angle_alpha   90.00
_cell.angle_beta   90.00
_cell.angle_gamma   90.00
#
_symmetry.space_group_name_H-M   'P 1'
#
loop_
_entity.id
_entity.type
_entity.pdbx_description
1 polymer ?
#
loop_
_entity_poly.entity_id
_entity_poly.type
_entity_poly.pdbx_seq_one_letter_code
_entity_poly.pdbx_strand_id
1 'polypeptide(L)'
;MSEQRRHEYDCVIKNGILVTANEVLPAGLEIGIRDDLIAAIGYDLARGLANTEIIDAEGGYITPGGIDSHAHIQQDTMPTGDTWETASRSAIAGGTTTVLAFAGQKRHETSVLDVVQKYHDKANENVYCDYGFHVVLTNPTQEILRDEMPQLVEREGITSVKLYMTYEPYKLNDGQLLDVMLACRSLGMTTMIHAENSDMIAMVIQRLEQKGNTDPFYHAIARPRIAEDEASYRAISLAELVDAPILLVHMSSESAVEHVRAAQARLLPVHAETCPHYLFLLSDEIRECHHGDNFHGAKFICAPPLRHHASDLEGLWRGLANGAFTVWSSDHAATKYDHPLGKKAGIVDGVVRFSKVPNGLPGIETRMALLFNQSEGCLKPEKARITLPQFVRLTASNAAKLYGMDDRKGTLMVGFHADLVIWYPPGDPRGNVTITQEKLHHGVDYTPFEGLSVQNWPRYTIVRSKVVWHHDGAGIVGEKGYGKFLRRNKGNLVNGKMGQQGRGMLPVEGAQQSPISILLINPNSSSHITEACLRNVSSKIPPGVTVYGFTAPPPAPSAIEGRVDGVLSSAECLRKIVPIKHRFDAFLVCCFSNHPLIAALREEVEQPVLGIMESALYASRMCGNKLGIITTSERSEILHEQTIFDYGFANFSAGCAACKISVLDLENKPKEEVFAGVTRAAKELVQGRKADCLALGCAGMTGAKEACEEAVGTQQRQVMVVDGVAIGVQFLIGLVREGLGTAKGGAYRAAEAGRKARNQTWY
;
A
#
# COMPACT_ATOMS: atom_id res chain seq x y z
N MET A 1 -8.52 4.09 35.46
CA MET A 1 -7.11 4.17 35.94
C MET A 1 -7.07 5.20 37.05
N SER A 2 -6.46 4.89 38.20
CA SER A 2 -6.38 5.82 39.33
C SER A 2 -5.55 7.06 38.98
N GLU A 3 -5.88 8.20 39.58
CA GLU A 3 -5.20 9.49 39.41
C GLU A 3 -3.70 9.42 39.74
N GLN A 4 -3.29 8.49 40.61
CA GLN A 4 -1.90 8.22 40.97
C GLN A 4 -1.04 7.69 39.81
N ARG A 5 -1.58 6.84 38.92
CA ARG A 5 -0.80 6.31 37.78
C ARG A 5 -0.44 7.37 36.73
N ARG A 6 -1.08 8.54 36.72
CA ARG A 6 -0.84 9.57 35.69
C ARG A 6 0.57 10.15 35.78
N HIS A 7 1.20 10.16 36.96
CA HIS A 7 2.51 10.77 37.22
C HIS A 7 3.64 9.75 37.41
N GLU A 8 3.41 8.47 37.06
CA GLU A 8 4.42 7.41 37.12
C GLU A 8 5.13 7.28 35.76
N TYR A 9 6.47 7.29 35.76
CA TYR A 9 7.34 7.11 34.60
C TYR A 9 8.34 5.97 34.83
N ASP A 10 8.61 5.18 33.79
CA ASP A 10 9.61 4.11 33.80
C ASP A 10 11.02 4.70 33.70
N CYS A 11 11.17 5.75 32.87
CA CYS A 11 12.42 6.47 32.65
C CYS A 11 12.16 7.97 32.52
N VAL A 12 13.05 8.80 33.07
CA VAL A 12 13.07 10.25 32.89
C VAL A 12 14.41 10.68 32.29
N ILE A 13 14.36 11.35 31.13
CA ILE A 13 15.53 11.98 30.52
C ILE A 13 15.53 13.46 30.88
N LYS A 14 16.59 13.91 31.54
CA LYS A 14 16.73 15.29 32.04
C LYS A 14 17.94 16.00 31.44
N ASN A 15 18.00 17.32 31.67
CA ASN A 15 19.10 18.19 31.26
C ASN A 15 19.44 18.13 29.77
N GLY A 16 18.45 17.89 28.91
CA GLY A 16 18.63 17.85 27.45
C GLY A 16 18.08 19.09 26.76
N ILE A 17 18.51 19.30 25.51
CA ILE A 17 17.94 20.29 24.60
C ILE A 17 17.13 19.55 23.54
N LEU A 18 15.81 19.61 23.64
CA LEU A 18 14.91 18.84 22.79
C LEU A 18 14.78 19.51 21.41
N VAL A 19 15.00 18.74 20.35
CA VAL A 19 14.94 19.23 18.97
C VAL A 19 13.85 18.49 18.21
N THR A 20 12.96 19.24 17.56
CA THR A 20 11.92 18.71 16.67
C THR A 20 12.16 19.20 15.24
N ALA A 21 11.39 18.69 14.29
CA ALA A 21 11.41 19.16 12.90
C ALA A 21 10.99 20.64 12.71
N ASN A 22 10.38 21.25 13.73
CA ASN A 22 9.87 22.62 13.67
C ASN A 22 10.76 23.60 14.42
N GLU A 23 11.28 23.18 15.58
CA GLU A 23 11.98 24.08 16.51
C GLU A 23 12.91 23.32 17.47
N VAL A 24 13.84 24.07 18.06
CA VAL A 24 14.55 23.69 19.26
C VAL A 24 13.74 24.19 20.46
N LEU A 25 13.30 23.28 21.32
CA LEU A 25 12.42 23.62 22.45
C LEU A 25 13.18 24.33 23.57
N PRO A 26 12.46 25.06 24.46
CA PRO A 26 13.07 25.73 25.62
C PRO A 26 13.89 24.78 26.49
N ALA A 27 15.02 25.26 27.00
CA ALA A 27 15.87 24.51 27.92
C ALA A 27 15.14 24.17 29.23
N GLY A 28 15.55 23.08 29.87
CA GLY A 28 15.01 22.61 31.16
C GLY A 28 13.83 21.66 31.06
N LEU A 29 13.31 21.41 29.85
CA LEU A 29 12.30 20.38 29.62
C LEU A 29 12.91 18.98 29.79
N GLU A 30 12.14 18.09 30.41
CA GLU A 30 12.46 16.67 30.61
C GLU A 30 11.47 15.81 29.81
N ILE A 31 11.90 14.59 29.45
CA ILE A 31 11.06 13.59 28.79
C ILE A 31 10.73 12.49 29.79
N GLY A 32 9.45 12.31 30.10
CA GLY A 32 8.94 11.19 30.88
C GLY A 32 8.47 10.07 29.97
N ILE A 33 9.03 8.87 30.12
CA ILE A 33 8.73 7.70 29.30
C ILE A 33 7.91 6.71 30.13
N ARG A 34 6.86 6.15 29.53
CA ARG A 34 6.06 5.07 30.12
C ARG A 34 5.53 4.14 29.04
N ASP A 35 5.60 2.83 29.26
CA ASP A 35 5.05 1.81 28.36
C ASP A 35 5.52 2.01 26.91
N ASP A 36 6.83 2.17 26.71
CA ASP A 36 7.49 2.43 25.41
C ASP A 36 7.20 3.80 24.77
N LEU A 37 6.35 4.63 25.38
CA LEU A 37 5.88 5.91 24.83
C LEU A 37 6.47 7.12 25.56
N ILE A 38 6.62 8.22 24.85
CA ILE A 38 6.75 9.55 25.44
C ILE A 38 5.42 9.87 26.12
N ALA A 39 5.39 9.79 27.46
CA ALA A 39 4.19 10.01 28.25
C ALA A 39 4.02 11.47 28.67
N ALA A 40 5.13 12.20 28.84
CA ALA A 40 5.12 13.62 29.16
C ALA A 40 6.38 14.32 28.65
N ILE A 41 6.22 15.61 28.32
CA ILE A 41 7.33 16.56 28.16
C ILE A 41 7.00 17.75 29.06
N GLY A 42 7.88 18.07 30.01
CA GLY A 42 7.60 19.11 31.00
C GLY A 42 8.77 19.42 31.91
N TYR A 43 8.59 20.40 32.80
CA TYR A 43 9.57 20.77 33.80
C TYR A 43 9.40 19.96 35.08
N ASP A 44 10.50 19.67 35.76
CA ASP A 44 10.54 19.04 37.10
C ASP A 44 9.63 17.79 37.20
N LEU A 45 9.77 16.86 36.25
CA LEU A 45 8.94 15.66 36.21
C LEU A 45 9.18 14.82 37.47
N ALA A 46 8.10 14.27 38.01
CA ALA A 46 8.16 13.50 39.25
C ALA A 46 9.06 12.26 39.12
N ARG A 47 9.95 12.05 40.09
CA ARG A 47 10.93 10.94 40.15
C ARG A 47 10.62 9.94 41.26
N GLY A 48 9.36 9.90 41.70
CA GLY A 48 8.92 9.48 43.03
C GLY A 48 8.90 7.98 43.35
N LEU A 49 9.51 7.10 42.55
CA LEU A 49 9.60 5.67 42.82
C LEU A 49 11.05 5.19 42.85
N ALA A 50 11.33 4.16 43.66
CA ALA A 50 12.66 3.55 43.81
C ALA A 50 13.24 2.94 42.52
N ASN A 51 12.44 2.79 41.46
CA ASN A 51 12.78 2.08 40.22
C ASN A 51 12.72 2.95 38.95
N THR A 52 12.47 4.26 39.02
CA THR A 52 12.49 5.13 37.83
C THR A 52 13.94 5.32 37.37
N GLU A 53 14.24 4.91 36.14
CA GLU A 53 15.56 5.13 35.54
C GLU A 53 15.74 6.62 35.21
N ILE A 54 16.92 7.18 35.49
CA ILE A 54 17.23 8.58 35.20
C ILE A 54 18.39 8.61 34.23
N ILE A 55 18.16 9.16 33.03
CA ILE A 55 19.19 9.41 32.03
C ILE A 55 19.49 10.90 32.02
N ASP A 56 20.76 11.26 32.26
CA ASP A 56 21.22 12.64 32.21
C ASP A 56 21.82 12.95 30.83
N ALA A 57 21.19 13.87 30.09
CA ALA A 57 21.69 14.29 28.78
C ALA A 57 22.87 15.27 28.88
N GLU A 58 23.21 15.77 30.08
CA GLU A 58 24.39 16.61 30.35
C GLU A 58 24.45 17.93 29.56
N GLY A 59 23.31 18.43 29.07
CA GLY A 59 23.23 19.59 28.17
C GLY A 59 23.33 19.25 26.69
N GLY A 60 23.35 17.96 26.34
CA GLY A 60 23.31 17.44 24.98
C GLY A 60 21.95 17.64 24.29
N TYR A 61 21.98 17.62 22.96
CA TYR A 61 20.75 17.63 22.18
C TYR A 61 20.04 16.27 22.28
N ILE A 62 18.72 16.30 22.31
CA ILE A 62 17.86 15.12 22.20
C ILE A 62 17.07 15.26 20.90
N THR A 63 17.25 14.33 19.97
CA THR A 63 16.52 14.27 18.70
C THR A 63 15.66 13.01 18.66
N PRO A 64 14.62 12.95 17.80
CA PRO A 64 14.04 11.68 17.43
C PRO A 64 15.12 10.75 16.88
N GLY A 65 14.93 9.45 17.10
CA GLY A 65 15.75 8.42 16.49
C GLY A 65 15.68 8.50 14.97
N GLY A 66 16.83 8.32 14.32
CA GLY A 66 16.92 8.35 12.86
C GLY A 66 16.07 7.25 12.23
N ILE A 67 15.44 7.57 11.10
CA ILE A 67 14.78 6.62 10.22
C ILE A 67 15.60 6.55 8.94
N ASP A 68 16.22 5.40 8.68
CA ASP A 68 16.90 5.16 7.41
C ASP A 68 15.94 4.47 6.45
N SER A 69 15.51 5.20 5.42
CA SER A 69 14.52 4.72 4.45
C SER A 69 15.10 4.13 3.17
N HIS A 70 16.42 3.92 3.11
CA HIS A 70 17.06 3.31 1.96
C HIS A 70 18.18 2.38 2.41
N ALA A 71 17.85 1.10 2.61
CA ALA A 71 18.82 0.08 2.95
C ALA A 71 18.59 -1.22 2.18
N HIS A 72 19.67 -1.86 1.78
CA HIS A 72 19.73 -3.15 1.11
C HIS A 72 20.35 -4.16 2.08
N ILE A 73 19.48 -4.85 2.84
CA ILE A 73 19.89 -5.76 3.91
C ILE A 73 19.59 -7.20 3.52
N GLN A 74 20.60 -8.07 3.61
CA GLN A 74 20.52 -9.51 3.38
C GLN A 74 19.80 -9.90 2.07
N GLN A 75 20.01 -9.11 1.02
CA GLN A 75 19.45 -9.39 -0.30
C GLN A 75 20.17 -10.58 -0.93
N ASP A 76 19.42 -11.44 -1.64
CA ASP A 76 19.99 -12.63 -2.30
C ASP A 76 21.07 -12.27 -3.33
N THR A 77 21.01 -11.07 -3.90
CA THR A 77 21.97 -10.55 -4.87
C THR A 77 23.24 -9.99 -4.23
N MET A 78 23.30 -9.95 -2.90
CA MET A 78 24.40 -9.39 -2.12
C MET A 78 24.80 -10.36 -0.98
N PRO A 79 25.25 -11.58 -1.32
CA PRO A 79 25.47 -12.65 -0.34
C PRO A 79 26.58 -12.36 0.68
N THR A 80 27.39 -11.34 0.44
CA THR A 80 28.52 -10.92 1.30
C THR A 80 28.24 -9.61 2.04
N GLY A 81 27.01 -9.10 1.92
CA GLY A 81 26.58 -7.90 2.60
C GLY A 81 26.15 -8.13 4.03
N ASP A 82 25.63 -7.08 4.64
CA ASP A 82 25.10 -7.12 5.99
C ASP A 82 23.87 -8.02 6.12
N THR A 83 23.83 -8.76 7.22
CA THR A 83 22.63 -9.46 7.71
C THR A 83 21.72 -8.46 8.44
N TRP A 84 20.48 -8.85 8.75
CA TRP A 84 19.61 -8.03 9.61
C TRP A 84 20.22 -7.74 10.98
N GLU A 85 20.97 -8.69 11.54
CA GLU A 85 21.64 -8.51 12.83
C GLU A 85 22.70 -7.42 12.74
N THR A 86 23.62 -7.56 11.78
CA THR A 86 24.78 -6.67 11.66
C THR A 86 24.37 -5.28 11.17
N ALA A 87 23.41 -5.18 10.24
CA ALA A 87 22.89 -3.89 9.78
C ALA A 87 22.15 -3.13 10.90
N SER A 88 21.24 -3.79 11.62
CA SER A 88 20.47 -3.12 12.68
C SER A 88 21.32 -2.76 13.89
N ARG A 89 22.35 -3.58 14.21
CA ARG A 89 23.38 -3.26 15.19
C ARG A 89 24.13 -1.97 14.81
N SER A 90 24.56 -1.86 13.57
CA SER A 90 25.18 -0.63 13.06
C SER A 90 24.23 0.56 13.05
N ALA A 91 22.95 0.35 12.71
CA ALA A 91 21.94 1.40 12.74
C ALA A 91 21.84 2.03 14.13
N ILE A 92 21.72 1.22 15.19
CA ILE A 92 21.59 1.73 16.56
C ILE A 92 22.87 2.41 17.06
N ALA A 93 24.06 1.90 16.69
CA ALA A 93 25.34 2.52 17.03
C ALA A 93 25.50 3.91 16.36
N GLY A 94 24.84 4.10 15.23
CA GLY A 94 24.77 5.35 14.48
C GLY A 94 23.55 6.22 14.78
N GLY A 95 22.75 5.93 15.82
CA GLY A 95 21.58 6.76 16.18
C GLY A 95 20.35 6.58 15.28
N THR A 96 20.30 5.51 14.49
CA THR A 96 19.12 5.12 13.71
C THR A 96 18.30 4.08 14.50
N THR A 97 17.03 4.38 14.74
CA THR A 97 16.10 3.52 15.51
C THR A 97 15.09 2.79 14.64
N THR A 98 15.03 3.11 13.34
CA THR A 98 14.15 2.44 12.39
C THR A 98 14.81 2.33 11.02
N VAL A 99 14.72 1.15 10.41
CA VAL A 99 15.27 0.88 9.07
C VAL A 99 14.19 0.35 8.13
N LEU A 100 14.06 0.96 6.96
CA LEU A 100 13.20 0.44 5.90
C LEU A 100 14.08 -0.13 4.79
N ALA A 101 13.98 -1.43 4.55
CA ALA A 101 14.83 -2.13 3.59
C ALA A 101 14.07 -2.59 2.35
N PHE A 102 14.79 -2.86 1.25
CA PHE A 102 14.19 -3.34 0.01
C PHE A 102 14.04 -4.87 -0.02
N ALA A 103 12.80 -5.34 -0.04
CA ALA A 103 12.44 -6.70 -0.40
C ALA A 103 12.46 -6.85 -1.94
N GLY A 104 13.53 -7.48 -2.45
CA GLY A 104 13.83 -7.53 -3.88
C GLY A 104 13.12 -8.65 -4.65
N GLN A 105 12.14 -8.35 -5.51
CA GLN A 105 11.56 -9.33 -6.44
C GLN A 105 12.53 -9.62 -7.60
N LYS A 106 12.82 -10.89 -7.86
CA LYS A 106 13.52 -11.33 -9.07
C LYS A 106 12.55 -11.36 -10.25
N ARG A 107 13.02 -11.03 -11.46
CA ARG A 107 12.18 -10.90 -12.67
C ARG A 107 11.23 -12.09 -12.94
N HIS A 108 11.65 -13.30 -12.61
CA HIS A 108 10.87 -14.53 -12.84
C HIS A 108 9.86 -14.84 -11.74
N GLU A 109 9.94 -14.18 -10.59
CA GLU A 109 8.97 -14.36 -9.50
C GLU A 109 7.64 -13.71 -9.89
N THR A 110 6.54 -14.44 -9.69
CA THR A 110 5.19 -14.02 -10.07
C THR A 110 4.35 -13.53 -8.89
N SER A 111 4.87 -13.63 -7.66
CA SER A 111 4.23 -13.12 -6.45
C SER A 111 5.21 -12.23 -5.67
N VAL A 112 4.76 -11.06 -5.24
CA VAL A 112 5.47 -10.16 -4.33
C VAL A 112 5.16 -10.48 -2.86
N LEU A 113 4.04 -11.14 -2.57
CA LEU A 113 3.72 -11.59 -1.20
C LEU A 113 4.70 -12.65 -0.71
N ASP A 114 5.04 -13.63 -1.56
CA ASP A 114 6.06 -14.64 -1.25
C ASP A 114 7.44 -14.01 -1.01
N VAL A 115 7.79 -12.96 -1.77
CA VAL A 115 9.03 -12.22 -1.59
C VAL A 115 9.05 -11.54 -0.23
N VAL A 116 7.97 -10.86 0.15
CA VAL A 116 7.84 -10.21 1.47
C VAL A 116 7.96 -11.23 2.60
N GLN A 117 7.31 -12.39 2.49
CA GLN A 117 7.40 -13.45 3.50
C GLN A 117 8.85 -13.92 3.71
N LYS A 118 9.61 -14.15 2.63
CA LYS A 118 11.03 -14.51 2.73
C LYS A 118 11.87 -13.45 3.46
N TYR A 119 11.53 -12.17 3.33
CA TYR A 119 12.24 -11.10 4.04
C TYR A 119 11.80 -10.97 5.51
N HIS A 120 10.54 -11.25 5.84
CA HIS A 120 10.12 -11.44 7.23
C HIS A 120 10.93 -12.54 7.90
N ASP A 121 11.07 -13.70 7.25
CA ASP A 121 11.81 -14.85 7.79
C ASP A 121 13.29 -14.52 8.07
N LYS A 122 13.90 -13.66 7.25
CA LYS A 122 15.29 -13.18 7.45
C LYS A 122 15.43 -12.19 8.61
N ALA A 123 14.44 -11.32 8.80
CA ALA A 123 14.49 -10.24 9.79
C ALA A 123 14.00 -10.66 11.17
N ASN A 124 13.05 -11.59 11.23
CA ASN A 124 12.41 -12.02 12.47
C ASN A 124 13.46 -12.48 13.50
N GLU A 125 13.36 -11.96 14.72
CA GLU A 125 14.29 -12.22 15.83
C GLU A 125 15.77 -11.85 15.56
N ASN A 126 16.07 -11.20 14.43
CA ASN A 126 17.42 -10.88 13.99
C ASN A 126 17.70 -9.37 13.97
N VAL A 127 16.95 -8.56 14.72
CA VAL A 127 17.05 -7.09 14.67
C VAL A 127 17.17 -6.43 16.04
N TYR A 128 17.96 -5.35 16.12
CA TYR A 128 18.07 -4.51 17.32
C TYR A 128 17.13 -3.28 17.32
N CYS A 129 16.69 -2.84 16.15
CA CYS A 129 15.83 -1.68 15.96
C CYS A 129 14.59 -2.04 15.15
N ASP A 130 13.61 -1.14 15.12
CA ASP A 130 12.41 -1.38 14.33
C ASP A 130 12.69 -1.38 12.84
N TYR A 131 11.85 -2.07 12.09
CA TYR A 131 12.06 -2.22 10.66
C TYR A 131 10.78 -2.30 9.85
N GLY A 132 10.91 -2.12 8.54
CA GLY A 132 9.85 -2.33 7.56
C GLY A 132 10.44 -2.59 6.17
N PHE A 133 9.55 -2.80 5.19
CA PHE A 133 9.98 -3.13 3.83
C PHE A 133 9.42 -2.19 2.77
N HIS A 134 10.24 -1.88 1.78
CA HIS A 134 9.82 -1.44 0.45
C HIS A 134 9.85 -2.66 -0.48
N VAL A 135 8.86 -2.84 -1.35
CA VAL A 135 8.91 -3.92 -2.36
C VAL A 135 9.59 -3.39 -3.62
N VAL A 136 10.65 -4.04 -4.09
CA VAL A 136 11.15 -3.80 -5.45
C VAL A 136 10.29 -4.59 -6.41
N LEU A 137 9.62 -3.89 -7.34
CA LEU A 137 8.77 -4.53 -8.33
C LEU A 137 9.50 -4.56 -9.67
N THR A 138 9.94 -5.74 -10.06
CA THR A 138 10.63 -5.95 -11.34
C THR A 138 9.70 -6.54 -12.39
N ASN A 139 8.65 -7.26 -12.01
CA ASN A 139 7.70 -7.89 -12.93
C ASN A 139 6.26 -7.47 -12.61
N PRO A 140 5.77 -6.32 -13.11
CA PRO A 140 4.45 -5.78 -12.79
C PRO A 140 3.36 -6.44 -13.63
N THR A 141 3.01 -7.70 -13.34
CA THR A 141 1.87 -8.36 -13.99
C THR A 141 0.56 -7.73 -13.54
N GLN A 142 -0.49 -7.78 -14.38
CA GLN A 142 -1.80 -7.23 -14.03
C GLN A 142 -2.41 -7.90 -12.79
N GLU A 143 -2.08 -9.16 -12.53
CA GLU A 143 -2.47 -9.88 -11.32
C GLU A 143 -1.78 -9.31 -10.07
N ILE A 144 -0.47 -9.06 -10.11
CA ILE A 144 0.24 -8.40 -9.00
C ILE A 144 -0.36 -7.02 -8.73
N LEU A 145 -0.57 -6.20 -9.78
CA LEU A 145 -1.07 -4.83 -9.63
C LEU A 145 -2.50 -4.80 -9.05
N ARG A 146 -3.38 -5.70 -9.51
CA ARG A 146 -4.79 -5.73 -9.11
C ARG A 146 -5.02 -6.45 -7.79
N ASP A 147 -4.33 -7.56 -7.54
CA ASP A 147 -4.69 -8.50 -6.48
C ASP A 147 -3.68 -8.50 -5.32
N GLU A 148 -2.38 -8.39 -5.59
CA GLU A 148 -1.35 -8.46 -4.53
C GLU A 148 -0.96 -7.10 -3.94
N MET A 149 -0.85 -6.05 -4.75
CA MET A 149 -0.53 -4.71 -4.24
C MET A 149 -1.55 -4.20 -3.20
N PRO A 150 -2.87 -4.39 -3.36
CA PRO A 150 -3.82 -4.05 -2.28
C PRO A 150 -3.58 -4.85 -1.00
N GLN A 151 -3.22 -6.14 -1.12
CA GLN A 151 -2.91 -6.99 0.03
C GLN A 151 -1.64 -6.55 0.75
N LEU A 152 -0.61 -6.07 0.04
CA LEU A 152 0.57 -5.46 0.67
C LEU A 152 0.18 -4.28 1.57
N VAL A 153 -0.77 -3.45 1.14
CA VAL A 153 -1.23 -2.31 1.94
C VAL A 153 -2.12 -2.76 3.10
N GLU A 154 -3.15 -3.57 2.83
CA GLU A 154 -4.18 -3.91 3.81
C GLU A 154 -3.72 -4.93 4.85
N ARG A 155 -2.95 -5.95 4.42
CA ARG A 155 -2.51 -7.05 5.27
C ARG A 155 -1.12 -6.78 5.83
N GLU A 156 -0.15 -6.49 4.97
CA GLU A 156 1.25 -6.32 5.40
C GLU A 156 1.55 -4.91 5.95
N GLY A 157 0.75 -3.89 5.62
CA GLY A 157 1.07 -2.50 5.97
C GLY A 157 2.33 -2.00 5.25
N ILE A 158 2.59 -2.49 4.04
CA ILE A 158 3.67 -2.02 3.18
C ILE A 158 3.08 -1.01 2.20
N THR A 159 3.49 0.25 2.30
CA THR A 159 2.88 1.38 1.58
C THR A 159 3.84 2.07 0.61
N SER A 160 4.77 1.32 0.03
CA SER A 160 5.80 1.87 -0.86
C SER A 160 6.39 0.81 -1.80
N VAL A 161 6.65 1.19 -3.05
CA VAL A 161 7.24 0.33 -4.09
C VAL A 161 8.46 1.01 -4.71
N LYS A 162 9.53 0.25 -4.96
CA LYS A 162 10.75 0.69 -5.64
C LYS A 162 10.81 0.18 -7.08
N LEU A 163 11.11 1.07 -8.00
CA LEU A 163 11.22 0.83 -9.44
C LEU A 163 12.60 1.26 -9.94
N TYR A 164 13.03 0.66 -11.04
CA TYR A 164 14.30 0.94 -11.68
C TYR A 164 14.11 1.30 -13.15
N MET A 165 14.78 2.38 -13.58
CA MET A 165 14.91 2.76 -15.00
C MET A 165 16.21 2.24 -15.64
N THR A 166 17.05 1.61 -14.82
CA THR A 166 18.33 1.02 -15.20
C THR A 166 18.43 -0.44 -14.74
N TYR A 167 19.54 -1.08 -15.09
CA TYR A 167 19.83 -2.51 -14.88
C TYR A 167 18.82 -3.44 -15.57
N GLU A 168 19.24 -4.13 -16.62
CA GLU A 168 18.36 -5.03 -17.38
C GLU A 168 17.51 -6.00 -16.53
N PRO A 169 18.02 -6.62 -15.43
CA PRO A 169 17.19 -7.50 -14.59
C PRO A 169 16.05 -6.79 -13.84
N TYR A 170 16.14 -5.47 -13.63
CA TYR A 170 15.21 -4.67 -12.83
C TYR A 170 14.44 -3.62 -13.66
N LYS A 171 14.97 -3.23 -14.81
CA LYS A 171 14.47 -2.13 -15.65
C LYS A 171 13.01 -2.36 -16.04
N LEU A 172 12.19 -1.35 -15.82
CA LEU A 172 10.85 -1.23 -16.38
C LEU A 172 10.87 -0.27 -17.56
N ASN A 173 10.05 -0.54 -18.57
CA ASN A 173 9.79 0.43 -19.63
C ASN A 173 8.79 1.50 -19.14
N ASP A 174 8.66 2.60 -19.89
CA ASP A 174 7.81 3.73 -19.49
C ASP A 174 6.33 3.34 -19.30
N GLY A 175 5.79 2.43 -20.12
CA GLY A 175 4.42 1.92 -19.97
C GLY A 175 4.22 1.14 -18.66
N GLN A 176 5.17 0.27 -18.32
CA GLN A 176 5.16 -0.45 -17.05
C GLN A 176 5.31 0.49 -15.84
N LEU A 177 6.14 1.54 -15.96
CA LEU A 177 6.24 2.56 -14.91
C LEU A 177 4.90 3.27 -14.69
N LEU A 178 4.20 3.65 -15.77
CA LEU A 178 2.88 4.29 -15.69
C LEU A 178 1.83 3.38 -15.03
N ASP A 179 1.77 2.10 -15.41
CA ASP A 179 0.85 1.12 -14.81
C ASP A 179 1.07 1.00 -13.30
N VAL A 180 2.33 0.90 -12.87
CA VAL A 180 2.67 0.81 -11.44
C VAL A 180 2.37 2.12 -10.71
N MET A 181 2.69 3.28 -11.29
CA MET A 181 2.41 4.58 -10.69
C MET A 181 0.90 4.78 -10.48
N LEU A 182 0.06 4.36 -11.43
CA LEU A 182 -1.41 4.39 -11.30
C LEU A 182 -1.89 3.48 -10.16
N ALA A 183 -1.37 2.25 -10.08
CA ALA A 183 -1.69 1.32 -9.00
C ALA A 183 -1.29 1.91 -7.63
N CYS A 184 -0.04 2.37 -7.48
CA CYS A 184 0.46 3.02 -6.28
C CYS A 184 -0.41 4.21 -5.86
N ARG A 185 -0.77 5.08 -6.81
CA ARG A 185 -1.62 6.25 -6.55
C ARG A 185 -2.98 5.83 -5.99
N SER A 186 -3.65 4.85 -6.60
CA SER A 186 -4.97 4.37 -6.14
C SER A 186 -4.92 3.79 -4.72
N LEU A 187 -3.79 3.19 -4.36
CA LEU A 187 -3.56 2.57 -3.06
C LEU A 187 -3.00 3.54 -2.00
N GLY A 188 -2.54 4.73 -2.40
CA GLY A 188 -1.84 5.67 -1.53
C GLY A 188 -0.43 5.20 -1.15
N MET A 189 0.23 4.47 -2.05
CA MET A 189 1.62 4.02 -1.88
C MET A 189 2.60 5.04 -2.46
N THR A 190 3.75 5.19 -1.80
CA THR A 190 4.88 5.97 -2.32
C THR A 190 5.61 5.19 -3.41
N THR A 191 5.75 5.78 -4.60
CA THR A 191 6.58 5.20 -5.66
C THR A 191 8.01 5.75 -5.57
N MET A 192 8.99 4.88 -5.39
CA MET A 192 10.42 5.21 -5.32
C MET A 192 11.09 4.83 -6.63
N ILE A 193 11.90 5.70 -7.23
CA ILE A 193 12.46 5.47 -8.57
C ILE A 193 13.97 5.68 -8.57
N HIS A 194 14.71 4.64 -8.90
CA HIS A 194 16.11 4.76 -9.30
C HIS A 194 16.14 5.22 -10.77
N ALA A 195 16.59 6.46 -10.98
CA ALA A 195 16.53 7.15 -12.27
C ALA A 195 17.92 7.31 -12.91
N GLU A 196 18.32 6.33 -13.73
CA GLU A 196 19.45 6.45 -14.64
C GLU A 196 19.08 5.86 -16.02
N ASN A 197 19.55 6.46 -17.11
CA ASN A 197 19.30 5.94 -18.45
C ASN A 197 20.17 4.70 -18.74
N SER A 198 19.52 3.53 -18.72
CA SER A 198 20.17 2.24 -18.95
C SER A 198 20.95 2.14 -20.26
N ASP A 199 20.43 2.73 -21.34
CA ASP A 199 20.94 2.52 -22.69
C ASP A 199 22.17 3.40 -22.95
N MET A 200 22.16 4.63 -22.42
CA MET A 200 23.36 5.48 -22.36
C MET A 200 24.49 4.78 -21.60
N ILE A 201 24.19 4.27 -20.40
CA ILE A 201 25.18 3.60 -19.54
C ILE A 201 25.72 2.35 -20.23
N ALA A 202 24.86 1.48 -20.75
CA ALA A 202 25.28 0.25 -21.42
C ALA A 202 26.20 0.53 -22.62
N MET A 203 25.88 1.54 -23.43
CA MET A 203 26.70 1.94 -24.57
C MET A 203 28.08 2.45 -24.15
N VAL A 204 28.17 3.25 -23.07
CA VAL A 204 29.45 3.75 -22.57
C VAL A 204 30.28 2.63 -21.95
N ILE A 205 29.67 1.75 -21.13
CA ILE A 205 30.35 0.57 -20.57
C ILE A 205 30.96 -0.28 -21.69
N GLN A 206 30.17 -0.64 -22.69
CA GLN A 206 30.62 -1.48 -23.80
C GLN A 206 31.83 -0.86 -24.53
N ARG A 207 31.79 0.46 -24.79
CA ARG A 207 32.88 1.17 -25.48
C ARG A 207 34.14 1.33 -24.64
N LEU A 208 34.01 1.48 -23.32
CA LEU A 208 35.15 1.52 -22.41
C LEU A 208 35.84 0.15 -22.36
N GLU A 209 35.07 -0.92 -22.17
CA GLU A 209 35.61 -2.28 -22.12
C GLU A 209 36.27 -2.70 -23.45
N GLN A 210 35.69 -2.34 -24.60
CA GLN A 210 36.30 -2.58 -25.93
C GLN A 210 37.67 -1.91 -26.10
N LYS A 211 37.92 -0.82 -25.38
CA LYS A 211 39.21 -0.11 -25.38
C LYS A 211 40.16 -0.59 -24.28
N GLY A 212 39.80 -1.62 -23.52
CA GLY A 212 40.58 -2.12 -22.39
C GLY A 212 40.47 -1.28 -21.10
N ASN A 213 39.61 -0.26 -21.10
CA ASN A 213 39.39 0.62 -19.94
C ASN A 213 38.47 -0.07 -18.94
N THR A 214 39.04 -0.91 -18.08
CA THR A 214 38.29 -1.87 -17.25
C THR A 214 38.47 -1.67 -15.74
N ASP A 215 39.39 -0.79 -15.33
CA ASP A 215 39.65 -0.44 -13.93
C ASP A 215 38.45 0.22 -13.22
N PRO A 216 38.36 0.17 -11.87
CA PRO A 216 37.23 0.68 -11.10
C PRO A 216 36.83 2.13 -11.43
N PHE A 217 37.81 3.01 -11.69
CA PHE A 217 37.57 4.42 -12.01
C PHE A 217 36.64 4.62 -13.21
N TYR A 218 36.68 3.71 -14.19
CA TYR A 218 35.82 3.80 -15.36
C TYR A 218 34.33 3.58 -15.06
N HIS A 219 33.97 3.07 -13.88
CA HIS A 219 32.59 3.04 -13.41
C HIS A 219 31.97 4.44 -13.30
N ALA A 220 32.71 5.40 -12.74
CA ALA A 220 32.24 6.78 -12.62
C ALA A 220 32.13 7.47 -13.99
N ILE A 221 33.04 7.14 -14.91
CA ILE A 221 33.00 7.63 -16.30
C ILE A 221 31.83 7.03 -17.08
N ALA A 222 31.51 5.76 -16.82
CA ALA A 222 30.46 5.02 -17.54
C ALA A 222 29.04 5.53 -17.26
N ARG A 223 28.85 6.27 -16.16
CA ARG A 223 27.56 6.77 -15.69
C ARG A 223 27.57 8.31 -15.56
N PRO A 224 27.70 9.02 -16.69
CA PRO A 224 27.76 10.48 -16.69
C PRO A 224 26.47 11.10 -16.14
N ARG A 225 26.56 12.31 -15.58
CA ARG A 225 25.41 13.05 -15.00
C ARG A 225 24.17 13.07 -15.88
N ILE A 226 24.35 13.27 -17.19
CA ILE A 226 23.24 13.33 -18.16
C ILE A 226 22.36 12.06 -18.15
N ALA A 227 22.91 10.90 -17.78
CA ALA A 227 22.12 9.67 -17.67
C ALA A 227 21.15 9.72 -16.47
N GLU A 228 21.54 10.33 -15.36
CA GLU A 228 20.65 10.60 -14.22
C GLU A 228 19.68 11.75 -14.53
N ASP A 229 20.18 12.83 -15.15
CA ASP A 229 19.39 14.02 -15.48
C ASP A 229 18.20 13.68 -16.39
N GLU A 230 18.45 12.97 -17.50
CA GLU A 230 17.42 12.55 -18.45
C GLU A 230 16.38 11.65 -17.79
N ALA A 231 16.83 10.62 -17.08
CA ALA A 231 15.92 9.65 -16.45
C ALA A 231 15.08 10.30 -15.35
N SER A 232 15.66 11.22 -14.58
CA SER A 232 14.95 11.98 -13.55
C SER A 232 13.87 12.87 -14.16
N TYR A 233 14.20 13.60 -15.24
CA TYR A 233 13.23 14.43 -15.96
C TYR A 233 12.12 13.58 -16.60
N ARG A 234 12.46 12.43 -17.19
CA ARG A 234 11.49 11.49 -17.76
C ARG A 234 10.58 10.91 -16.69
N ALA A 235 11.11 10.47 -15.54
CA ALA A 235 10.31 9.99 -14.41
C ALA A 235 9.31 11.05 -13.91
N ILE A 236 9.76 12.31 -13.78
CA ILE A 236 8.89 13.44 -13.41
C ILE A 236 7.80 13.64 -14.46
N SER A 237 8.13 13.56 -15.75
CA SER A 237 7.16 13.73 -16.84
C SER A 237 6.10 12.63 -16.84
N LEU A 238 6.51 11.37 -16.60
CA LEU A 238 5.58 10.24 -16.47
C LEU A 238 4.70 10.39 -15.23
N ALA A 239 5.26 10.78 -14.09
CA ALA A 239 4.50 11.02 -12.87
C ALA A 239 3.51 12.19 -13.01
N GLU A 240 3.88 13.26 -13.72
CA GLU A 240 2.99 14.38 -14.05
C GLU A 240 1.83 13.96 -14.96
N LEU A 241 2.05 12.99 -15.87
CA LEU A 241 0.99 12.46 -16.74
C LEU A 241 -0.10 11.72 -15.97
N VAL A 242 0.27 10.86 -15.01
CA VAL A 242 -0.66 10.04 -14.22
C VAL A 242 -1.01 10.65 -12.85
N ASP A 243 -0.45 11.82 -12.56
CA ASP A 243 -0.64 12.57 -11.33
C ASP A 243 -0.31 11.72 -10.07
N ALA A 244 0.85 11.06 -10.13
CA ALA A 244 1.30 10.15 -9.07
C ALA A 244 2.43 10.78 -8.24
N PRO A 245 2.40 10.60 -6.90
CA PRO A 245 3.53 10.96 -6.05
C PRO A 245 4.73 10.05 -6.30
N ILE A 246 5.90 10.66 -6.46
CA ILE A 246 7.16 9.93 -6.62
C ILE A 246 8.24 10.45 -5.66
N LEU A 247 9.14 9.56 -5.27
CA LEU A 247 10.42 9.87 -4.66
C LEU A 247 11.52 9.44 -5.63
N LEU A 248 12.29 10.41 -6.14
CA LEU A 248 13.55 10.11 -6.81
C LEU A 248 14.61 9.82 -5.76
N VAL A 249 15.09 8.57 -5.75
CA VAL A 249 16.01 8.10 -4.70
C VAL A 249 17.46 8.47 -5.00
N HIS A 250 18.31 8.51 -3.96
CA HIS A 250 19.77 8.63 -4.00
C HIS A 250 20.31 9.54 -5.13
N MET A 251 19.77 10.75 -5.26
CA MET A 251 20.14 11.69 -6.31
C MET A 251 21.55 12.24 -6.06
N SER A 252 22.32 12.34 -7.14
CA SER A 252 23.73 12.71 -7.10
C SER A 252 24.08 13.86 -8.06
N SER A 253 23.14 14.29 -8.92
CA SER A 253 23.34 15.37 -9.90
C SER A 253 22.59 16.64 -9.53
N GLU A 254 23.28 17.78 -9.51
CA GLU A 254 22.66 19.11 -9.31
C GLU A 254 21.59 19.41 -10.37
N SER A 255 21.82 19.03 -11.63
CA SER A 255 20.86 19.26 -12.72
C SER A 255 19.56 18.46 -12.53
N ALA A 256 19.69 17.17 -12.14
CA ALA A 256 18.55 16.36 -11.75
C ALA A 256 17.77 16.96 -10.55
N VAL A 257 18.48 17.49 -9.55
CA VAL A 257 17.87 18.18 -8.39
C VAL A 257 17.12 19.44 -8.84
N GLU A 258 17.63 20.19 -9.81
CA GLU A 258 16.91 21.35 -10.37
C GLU A 258 15.62 20.93 -11.12
N HIS A 259 15.58 19.76 -11.75
CA HIS A 259 14.33 19.23 -12.30
C HIS A 259 13.29 18.97 -11.19
N VAL A 260 13.73 18.41 -10.06
CA VAL A 260 12.86 18.23 -8.89
C VAL A 260 12.36 19.58 -8.35
N ARG A 261 13.26 20.56 -8.16
CA ARG A 261 12.87 21.90 -7.70
C ARG A 261 11.87 22.56 -8.65
N ALA A 262 12.10 22.45 -9.96
CA ALA A 262 11.18 22.96 -10.96
C ALA A 262 9.82 22.27 -10.88
N ALA A 263 9.76 20.97 -10.57
CA ALA A 263 8.51 20.23 -10.38
C ALA A 263 7.80 20.65 -9.08
N GLN A 264 8.53 20.77 -7.98
CA GLN A 264 8.02 21.24 -6.67
C GLN A 264 7.48 22.67 -6.75
N ALA A 265 8.14 23.56 -7.49
CA ALA A 265 7.65 24.92 -7.75
C ALA A 265 6.32 24.94 -8.53
N ARG A 266 6.02 23.88 -9.28
CA ARG A 266 4.72 23.65 -9.94
C ARG A 266 3.70 22.95 -9.04
N LEU A 267 4.04 22.70 -7.77
CA LEU A 267 3.24 21.99 -6.78
C LEU A 267 2.94 20.52 -7.14
N LEU A 268 3.82 19.90 -7.93
CA LEU A 268 3.75 18.47 -8.20
C LEU A 268 4.26 17.70 -6.96
N PRO A 269 3.67 16.53 -6.63
CA PRO A 269 4.09 15.70 -5.51
C PRO A 269 5.40 14.92 -5.82
N VAL A 270 6.45 15.65 -6.17
CA VAL A 270 7.78 15.12 -6.48
C VAL A 270 8.71 15.36 -5.30
N HIS A 271 9.20 14.27 -4.74
CA HIS A 271 10.13 14.23 -3.62
C HIS A 271 11.50 13.76 -4.10
N ALA A 272 12.54 14.11 -3.34
CA ALA A 272 13.89 13.67 -3.60
C ALA A 272 14.57 13.15 -2.33
N GLU A 273 15.49 12.22 -2.53
CA GLU A 273 16.41 11.72 -1.53
C GLU A 273 17.85 11.89 -2.03
N THR A 274 18.78 12.14 -1.11
CA THR A 274 20.22 11.98 -1.37
C THR A 274 20.88 11.27 -0.18
N CYS A 275 22.16 10.95 -0.33
CA CYS A 275 22.91 10.08 0.57
C CYS A 275 24.28 10.69 0.92
N PRO A 276 24.89 10.35 2.08
CA PRO A 276 26.12 10.97 2.53
C PRO A 276 27.27 10.91 1.53
N HIS A 277 27.47 9.80 0.85
CA HIS A 277 28.60 9.64 -0.08
C HIS A 277 28.56 10.65 -1.25
N TYR A 278 27.39 11.19 -1.63
CA TYR A 278 27.32 12.22 -2.66
C TYR A 278 27.63 13.64 -2.17
N LEU A 279 27.74 13.86 -0.87
CA LEU A 279 28.04 15.19 -0.30
C LEU A 279 29.42 15.27 0.35
N PHE A 280 30.07 14.12 0.55
CA PHE A 280 31.35 14.01 1.23
C PHE A 280 32.47 13.39 0.39
N LEU A 281 32.14 12.60 -0.65
CA LEU A 281 33.13 11.84 -1.41
C LEU A 281 33.10 12.23 -2.89
N LEU A 282 34.27 12.23 -3.51
CA LEU A 282 34.43 12.45 -4.95
C LEU A 282 34.92 11.16 -5.63
N SER A 283 34.78 11.10 -6.95
CA SER A 283 35.28 9.98 -7.75
C SER A 283 36.80 9.81 -7.69
N ASP A 284 37.53 10.80 -7.18
CA ASP A 284 38.98 10.70 -6.96
C ASP A 284 39.31 9.56 -5.99
N GLU A 285 38.46 9.27 -5.01
CA GLU A 285 38.56 8.09 -4.13
C GLU A 285 38.59 6.77 -4.92
N ILE A 286 37.94 6.73 -6.10
CA ILE A 286 37.95 5.56 -6.98
C ILE A 286 39.27 5.48 -7.78
N ARG A 287 39.88 6.64 -8.07
CA ARG A 287 41.13 6.75 -8.83
C ARG A 287 42.34 6.39 -7.99
N GLU A 288 42.29 6.65 -6.68
CA GLU A 288 43.44 6.45 -5.79
C GLU A 288 43.83 4.97 -5.67
N CYS A 289 45.10 4.69 -5.97
CA CYS A 289 45.73 3.42 -5.65
C CYS A 289 46.35 3.51 -4.25
N HIS A 290 45.74 2.88 -3.26
CA HIS A 290 46.30 2.83 -1.91
C HIS A 290 47.22 1.61 -1.74
N HIS A 291 48.44 1.83 -1.27
CA HIS A 291 49.38 0.78 -0.85
C HIS A 291 49.67 -0.33 -1.88
N GLY A 292 49.58 -0.02 -3.19
CA GLY A 292 49.83 -0.99 -4.26
C GLY A 292 48.63 -1.88 -4.62
N ASP A 293 47.46 -1.66 -4.02
CA ASP A 293 46.21 -2.31 -4.41
C ASP A 293 45.52 -1.52 -5.53
N ASN A 294 45.81 -1.90 -6.77
CA ASN A 294 45.21 -1.28 -7.97
C ASN A 294 43.68 -1.48 -8.08
N PHE A 295 43.08 -2.30 -7.22
CA PHE A 295 41.64 -2.55 -7.17
C PHE A 295 40.95 -1.80 -6.02
N HIS A 296 41.70 -1.03 -5.21
CA HIS A 296 41.18 -0.33 -4.03
C HIS A 296 39.93 0.50 -4.33
N GLY A 297 39.91 1.21 -5.47
CA GLY A 297 38.78 2.04 -5.90
C GLY A 297 37.44 1.31 -5.97
N ALA A 298 37.42 -0.03 -6.06
CA ALA A 298 36.20 -0.82 -6.03
C ALA A 298 35.39 -0.65 -4.71
N LYS A 299 36.05 -0.26 -3.62
CA LYS A 299 35.38 0.10 -2.35
C LYS A 299 34.35 1.23 -2.53
N PHE A 300 34.57 2.12 -3.49
CA PHE A 300 33.77 3.33 -3.72
C PHE A 300 32.77 3.18 -4.89
N ILE A 301 32.62 1.98 -5.47
CA ILE A 301 31.67 1.73 -6.56
C ILE A 301 30.22 1.67 -6.05
N CYS A 302 29.41 2.64 -6.49
CA CYS A 302 27.96 2.77 -6.27
C CYS A 302 27.25 3.34 -7.51
N ALA A 303 25.92 3.35 -7.52
CA ALA A 303 25.12 3.83 -8.64
C ALA A 303 23.87 4.59 -8.15
N PRO A 304 23.68 5.86 -8.55
CA PRO A 304 24.58 6.69 -9.36
C PRO A 304 26.02 6.78 -8.81
N PRO A 305 27.05 7.03 -9.65
CA PRO A 305 28.44 7.02 -9.18
C PRO A 305 28.77 8.27 -8.38
N LEU A 306 29.86 8.22 -7.61
CA LEU A 306 30.48 9.43 -7.06
C LEU A 306 30.81 10.41 -8.19
N ARG A 307 30.60 11.71 -7.93
CA ARG A 307 30.79 12.79 -8.91
C ARG A 307 32.21 13.34 -8.86
N HIS A 308 32.59 14.10 -9.88
CA HIS A 308 34.00 14.34 -10.19
C HIS A 308 34.58 15.60 -9.54
N HIS A 309 33.76 16.64 -9.36
CA HIS A 309 34.24 17.95 -8.93
C HIS A 309 33.59 18.38 -7.62
N ALA A 310 34.33 19.13 -6.79
CA ALA A 310 33.79 19.69 -5.55
C ALA A 310 32.53 20.55 -5.74
N SER A 311 32.37 21.19 -6.91
CA SER A 311 31.14 21.90 -7.28
C SER A 311 29.91 21.00 -7.32
N ASP A 312 30.09 19.70 -7.60
CA ASP A 312 29.00 18.72 -7.62
C ASP A 312 28.46 18.51 -6.21
N LEU A 313 29.36 18.37 -5.22
CA LEU A 313 28.99 18.28 -3.80
C LEU A 313 28.29 19.57 -3.33
N GLU A 314 28.84 20.73 -3.68
CA GLU A 314 28.25 22.03 -3.33
C GLU A 314 26.87 22.25 -3.99
N GLY A 315 26.63 21.68 -5.17
CA GLY A 315 25.31 21.62 -5.80
C GLY A 315 24.29 20.88 -4.93
N LEU A 316 24.65 19.70 -4.40
CA LEU A 316 23.77 18.93 -3.53
C LEU A 316 23.60 19.59 -2.16
N TRP A 317 24.65 20.17 -1.57
CA TRP A 317 24.54 20.95 -0.33
C TRP A 317 23.58 22.14 -0.49
N ARG A 318 23.63 22.86 -1.62
CA ARG A 318 22.66 23.91 -1.94
C ARG A 318 21.25 23.36 -2.10
N GLY A 319 21.08 22.22 -2.78
CA GLY A 319 19.79 21.52 -2.88
C GLY A 319 19.20 21.18 -1.51
N LEU A 320 20.03 20.71 -0.59
CA LEU A 320 19.64 20.37 0.77
C LEU A 320 19.27 21.61 1.59
N ALA A 321 20.08 22.67 1.57
CA ALA A 321 19.79 23.94 2.24
C ALA A 321 18.49 24.59 1.72
N ASN A 322 18.23 24.49 0.42
CA ASN A 322 17.04 25.03 -0.23
C ASN A 322 15.79 24.14 -0.13
N GLY A 323 15.88 23.00 0.56
CA GLY A 323 14.75 22.10 0.81
C GLY A 323 14.31 21.25 -0.38
N ALA A 324 15.16 21.03 -1.39
CA ALA A 324 14.84 20.15 -2.52
C ALA A 324 14.71 18.68 -2.08
N PHE A 325 15.57 18.25 -1.17
CA PHE A 325 15.54 16.90 -0.60
C PHE A 325 14.51 16.79 0.51
N THR A 326 13.67 15.77 0.38
CA THR A 326 12.66 15.41 1.38
C THR A 326 13.26 14.50 2.46
N VAL A 327 14.11 13.55 2.09
CA VAL A 327 14.73 12.60 3.02
C VAL A 327 16.22 12.44 2.76
N TRP A 328 16.95 12.04 3.81
CA TRP A 328 18.38 11.74 3.78
C TRP A 328 18.61 10.31 4.32
N SER A 329 18.93 9.40 3.41
CA SER A 329 19.08 7.96 3.70
C SER A 329 20.51 7.51 3.43
N SER A 330 20.89 6.31 3.89
CA SER A 330 22.27 5.83 3.66
C SER A 330 22.50 5.24 2.26
N ASP A 331 21.45 4.68 1.65
CA ASP A 331 21.59 3.68 0.57
C ASP A 331 22.61 2.60 0.97
N HIS A 332 22.48 2.10 2.20
CA HIS A 332 23.38 1.08 2.72
C HIS A 332 23.20 -0.19 1.90
N ALA A 333 24.15 -0.43 1.01
CA ALA A 333 24.21 -1.55 0.09
C ALA A 333 25.62 -2.13 0.13
N ALA A 334 26.00 -2.64 1.30
CA ALA A 334 27.35 -3.10 1.56
C ALA A 334 27.60 -4.51 0.98
N THR A 335 28.80 -4.74 0.45
CA THR A 335 29.36 -6.07 0.17
C THR A 335 30.82 -6.06 0.59
N LYS A 336 31.34 -7.15 1.17
CA LYS A 336 32.76 -7.24 1.54
C LYS A 336 33.70 -6.91 0.38
N TYR A 337 34.77 -6.19 0.66
CA TYR A 337 35.85 -5.90 -0.26
C TYR A 337 36.63 -7.17 -0.60
N ASP A 338 37.19 -7.86 0.40
CA ASP A 338 38.14 -8.98 0.22
C ASP A 338 37.47 -10.35 0.03
N HIS A 339 36.20 -10.38 -0.40
CA HIS A 339 35.47 -11.62 -0.68
C HIS A 339 35.30 -11.86 -2.20
N PRO A 340 35.48 -13.10 -2.71
CA PRO A 340 35.30 -13.41 -4.15
C PRO A 340 33.91 -13.10 -4.71
N LEU A 341 32.87 -13.25 -3.88
CA LEU A 341 31.48 -12.87 -4.18
C LEU A 341 31.11 -11.45 -3.71
N GLY A 342 32.10 -10.67 -3.27
CA GLY A 342 31.96 -9.27 -2.86
C GLY A 342 32.54 -8.33 -3.93
N LYS A 343 33.21 -7.24 -3.55
CA LYS A 343 33.81 -6.30 -4.51
C LYS A 343 34.77 -7.02 -5.48
N LYS A 344 35.52 -8.03 -5.01
CA LYS A 344 36.43 -8.83 -5.86
C LYS A 344 35.73 -9.70 -6.91
N ALA A 345 34.39 -9.79 -6.92
CA ALA A 345 33.64 -10.39 -8.03
C ALA A 345 33.84 -9.61 -9.35
N GLY A 346 34.31 -8.36 -9.27
CA GLY A 346 34.79 -7.60 -10.42
C GLY A 346 36.04 -8.16 -11.09
N ILE A 347 36.75 -9.10 -10.47
CA ILE A 347 37.93 -9.76 -11.05
C ILE A 347 37.48 -11.08 -11.69
N VAL A 348 37.36 -11.08 -13.02
CA VAL A 348 36.90 -12.24 -13.80
C VAL A 348 38.09 -12.82 -14.52
N ASP A 349 38.43 -14.08 -14.24
CA ASP A 349 39.59 -14.79 -14.81
C ASP A 349 40.91 -14.02 -14.67
N GLY A 350 41.10 -13.35 -13.52
CA GLY A 350 42.27 -12.52 -13.23
C GLY A 350 42.25 -11.13 -13.88
N VAL A 351 41.20 -10.78 -14.62
CA VAL A 351 41.04 -9.47 -15.28
C VAL A 351 40.04 -8.63 -14.53
N VAL A 352 40.46 -7.42 -14.14
CA VAL A 352 39.59 -6.42 -13.51
C VAL A 352 38.51 -5.98 -14.51
N ARG A 353 37.25 -5.93 -14.06
CA ARG A 353 36.10 -5.45 -14.81
C ARG A 353 35.17 -4.68 -13.88
N PHE A 354 35.24 -3.35 -13.92
CA PHE A 354 34.40 -2.49 -13.09
C PHE A 354 32.90 -2.80 -13.23
N SER A 355 32.46 -3.20 -14.42
CA SER A 355 31.06 -3.53 -14.73
C SER A 355 30.53 -4.76 -13.98
N LYS A 356 31.43 -5.57 -13.42
CA LYS A 356 31.13 -6.78 -12.64
C LYS A 356 31.28 -6.58 -11.14
N VAL A 357 31.74 -5.41 -10.70
CA VAL A 357 31.85 -5.08 -9.28
C VAL A 357 30.43 -4.87 -8.71
N PRO A 358 30.05 -5.56 -7.62
CA PRO A 358 28.80 -5.27 -6.91
C PRO A 358 28.71 -3.80 -6.50
N ASN A 359 27.60 -3.17 -6.88
CA ASN A 359 27.35 -1.75 -6.61
C ASN A 359 26.80 -1.56 -5.20
N GLY A 360 27.24 -0.49 -4.52
CA GLY A 360 26.70 -0.07 -3.23
C GLY A 360 27.79 0.17 -2.19
N LEU A 361 27.47 0.95 -1.16
CA LEU A 361 28.40 1.34 -0.09
C LEU A 361 27.79 1.08 1.28
N PRO A 362 28.59 0.74 2.31
CA PRO A 362 28.12 0.82 3.69
C PRO A 362 28.01 2.28 4.15
N GLY A 363 26.88 2.64 4.76
CA GLY A 363 26.71 3.98 5.37
C GLY A 363 25.67 4.13 6.48
N ILE A 364 25.00 3.04 6.89
CA ILE A 364 23.87 3.09 7.84
C ILE A 364 24.26 3.67 9.21
N GLU A 365 25.47 3.38 9.67
CA GLU A 365 25.99 3.81 10.98
C GLU A 365 26.51 5.25 10.97
N THR A 366 27.11 5.70 9.86
CA THR A 366 27.72 7.03 9.77
C THR A 366 26.73 8.12 9.38
N ARG A 367 25.58 7.75 8.80
CA ARG A 367 24.57 8.66 8.20
C ARG A 367 24.20 9.84 9.10
N MET A 368 23.84 9.56 10.36
CA MET A 368 23.35 10.59 11.28
C MET A 368 24.48 11.52 11.72
N ALA A 369 25.62 10.95 12.15
CA ALA A 369 26.74 11.72 12.65
C ALA A 369 27.36 12.63 11.57
N LEU A 370 27.48 12.14 10.33
CA LEU A 370 27.98 12.93 9.20
C LEU A 370 27.10 14.17 8.96
N LEU A 371 25.77 14.02 8.95
CA LEU A 371 24.87 15.14 8.73
C LEU A 371 24.78 16.07 9.96
N PHE A 372 24.75 15.51 11.17
CA PHE A 372 24.73 16.28 12.41
C PHE A 372 25.99 17.14 12.56
N ASN A 373 27.14 16.63 12.14
CA ASN A 373 28.41 17.35 12.10
C ASN A 373 28.39 18.59 11.17
N GLN A 374 27.43 18.67 10.24
CA GLN A 374 27.22 19.82 9.35
C GLN A 374 26.13 20.77 9.85
N SER A 375 25.60 20.54 11.05
CA SER A 375 24.55 21.35 11.66
C SER A 375 25.07 22.33 12.72
N GLU A 376 24.18 23.21 13.17
CA GLU A 376 24.40 24.11 14.32
C GLU A 376 24.70 23.36 15.64
N GLY A 377 24.47 22.04 15.69
CA GLY A 377 24.84 21.21 16.83
C GLY A 377 26.35 21.04 17.01
N CYS A 378 27.12 21.15 15.93
CA CYS A 378 28.58 20.98 15.92
C CYS A 378 29.33 22.20 15.37
N LEU A 379 28.69 22.98 14.50
CA LEU A 379 29.30 24.13 13.83
C LEU A 379 28.68 25.42 14.33
N LYS A 380 29.45 26.51 14.29
CA LYS A 380 28.90 27.84 14.48
C LYS A 380 27.84 28.13 13.41
N PRO A 381 26.77 28.91 13.70
CA PRO A 381 25.69 29.17 12.76
C PRO A 381 26.16 29.64 11.37
N GLU A 382 27.20 30.48 11.31
CA GLU A 382 27.76 31.00 10.06
C GLU A 382 28.50 29.94 9.20
N LYS A 383 28.82 28.77 9.76
CA LYS A 383 29.47 27.65 9.08
C LYS A 383 28.55 26.43 8.92
N ALA A 384 27.43 26.39 9.62
CA ALA A 384 26.48 25.29 9.54
C ALA A 384 25.83 25.27 8.14
N ARG A 385 25.73 24.07 7.56
CA ARG A 385 25.03 23.84 6.29
C ARG A 385 23.51 23.71 6.50
N ILE A 386 23.11 23.28 7.69
CA ILE A 386 21.72 23.10 8.09
C ILE A 386 21.46 23.47 9.55
N THR A 387 20.21 23.83 9.82
CA THR A 387 19.69 23.99 11.18
C THR A 387 19.38 22.63 11.83
N LEU A 388 19.30 22.61 13.16
CA LEU A 388 18.90 21.41 13.91
C LEU A 388 17.49 20.90 13.54
N PRO A 389 16.46 21.75 13.32
CA PRO A 389 15.18 21.29 12.80
C PRO A 389 15.23 20.69 11.40
N GLN A 390 16.09 21.21 10.50
CA GLN A 390 16.32 20.60 9.19
C GLN A 390 16.94 19.21 9.31
N PHE A 391 17.88 19.01 10.23
CA PHE A 391 18.46 17.70 10.54
C PHE A 391 17.35 16.70 10.92
N VAL A 392 16.46 17.06 11.86
CA VAL A 392 15.35 16.19 12.27
C VAL A 392 14.36 15.93 11.13
N ARG A 393 14.05 16.94 10.31
CA ARG A 393 13.19 16.76 9.12
C ARG A 393 13.75 15.72 8.15
N LEU A 394 15.03 15.86 7.78
CA LEU A 394 15.69 15.04 6.77
C LEU A 394 15.92 13.59 7.23
N THR A 395 16.20 13.40 8.52
CA THR A 395 16.65 12.11 9.06
C THR A 395 15.56 11.30 9.75
N ALA A 396 14.42 11.92 10.09
CA ALA A 396 13.35 11.27 10.84
C ALA A 396 11.95 11.69 10.39
N SER A 397 11.54 12.95 10.59
CA SER A 397 10.12 13.34 10.48
C SER A 397 9.55 13.19 9.07
N ASN A 398 10.32 13.52 8.02
CA ASN A 398 9.82 13.40 6.66
C ASN A 398 9.70 11.93 6.22
N ALA A 399 10.65 11.08 6.60
CA ALA A 399 10.56 9.65 6.34
C ALA A 399 9.35 9.02 7.06
N ALA A 400 9.10 9.40 8.32
CA ALA A 400 7.91 8.95 9.04
C ALA A 400 6.62 9.31 8.30
N LYS A 401 6.48 10.55 7.85
CA LYS A 401 5.29 11.03 7.12
C LYS A 401 5.17 10.44 5.71
N LEU A 402 6.28 10.29 4.99
CA LEU A 402 6.29 9.77 3.62
C LEU A 402 5.81 8.32 3.60
N TYR A 403 6.20 7.53 4.61
CA TYR A 403 5.90 6.10 4.69
C TYR A 403 4.87 5.75 5.78
N GLY A 404 4.05 6.70 6.26
CA GLY A 404 2.91 6.43 7.15
C GLY A 404 3.25 5.84 8.53
N MET A 405 4.27 6.41 9.16
CA MET A 405 4.70 6.12 10.54
C MET A 405 4.62 7.35 11.45
N ASP A 406 4.07 8.46 10.96
CA ASP A 406 3.97 9.76 11.65
C ASP A 406 2.88 9.82 12.72
N ASP A 407 2.22 8.70 13.01
CA ASP A 407 1.35 8.47 14.15
C ASP A 407 2.11 8.01 15.40
N ARG A 408 3.37 7.54 15.25
CA ARG A 408 4.14 6.92 16.33
C ARG A 408 5.65 7.14 16.29
N LYS A 409 6.23 7.61 15.18
CA LYS A 409 7.68 7.81 15.00
C LYS A 409 8.02 9.17 14.40
N GLY A 410 9.29 9.54 14.50
CA GLY A 410 9.89 10.64 13.76
C GLY A 410 9.68 12.03 14.38
N THR A 411 9.20 12.14 15.62
CA THR A 411 9.11 13.42 16.35
C THR A 411 9.15 13.19 17.87
N LEU A 412 9.42 14.26 18.63
CA LEU A 412 9.31 14.27 20.08
C LEU A 412 7.92 14.78 20.47
N MET A 413 6.96 13.88 20.67
CA MET A 413 5.58 14.26 21.01
C MET A 413 4.96 13.24 21.95
N VAL A 414 4.12 13.71 22.88
CA VAL A 414 3.38 12.83 23.79
C VAL A 414 2.53 11.84 22.98
N GLY A 415 2.59 10.57 23.36
CA GLY A 415 1.92 9.45 22.69
C GLY A 415 2.74 8.76 21.60
N PHE A 416 3.93 9.28 21.25
CA PHE A 416 4.82 8.65 20.26
C PHE A 416 5.76 7.66 20.94
N HIS A 417 6.28 6.69 20.19
CA HIS A 417 7.33 5.82 20.71
C HIS A 417 8.53 6.64 21.18
N ALA A 418 9.09 6.26 22.33
CA ALA A 418 10.32 6.84 22.86
C ALA A 418 11.56 6.31 22.10
N ASP A 419 11.59 6.63 20.80
CA ASP A 419 12.71 6.37 19.90
C ASP A 419 13.55 7.65 19.80
N LEU A 420 14.68 7.68 20.51
CA LEU A 420 15.43 8.91 20.80
C LEU A 420 16.93 8.72 20.56
N VAL A 421 17.62 9.81 20.23
CA VAL A 421 19.07 9.90 20.28
C VAL A 421 19.45 11.03 21.20
N ILE A 422 20.35 10.74 22.13
CA ILE A 422 21.01 11.74 22.98
C ILE A 422 22.42 11.93 22.44
N TRP A 423 22.74 13.16 22.05
CA TRP A 423 24.05 13.58 21.56
C TRP A 423 24.90 14.08 22.72
N TYR A 424 26.22 14.18 22.53
CA TYR A 424 27.06 14.85 23.53
C TYR A 424 26.77 16.35 23.59
N PRO A 425 27.04 17.00 24.75
CA PRO A 425 26.96 18.45 24.87
C PRO A 425 27.83 19.16 23.81
N PRO A 426 27.41 20.33 23.29
CA PRO A 426 28.19 21.06 22.31
C PRO A 426 29.62 21.34 22.78
N GLY A 427 30.62 20.93 21.99
CA GLY A 427 32.04 21.12 22.30
C GLY A 427 32.66 20.08 23.23
N ASP A 428 31.91 19.05 23.65
CA ASP A 428 32.45 17.96 24.45
C ASP A 428 33.37 17.05 23.61
N PRO A 429 34.64 16.86 24.00
CA PRO A 429 35.58 16.06 23.23
C PRO A 429 35.23 14.57 23.18
N ARG A 430 34.38 14.04 24.08
CA ARG A 430 33.92 12.64 24.07
C ARG A 430 33.12 12.31 22.81
N GLY A 431 32.45 13.31 22.22
CA GLY A 431 31.71 13.14 20.97
C GLY A 431 32.59 13.10 19.72
N ASN A 432 33.87 13.45 19.82
CA ASN A 432 34.77 13.51 18.66
C ASN A 432 35.17 12.09 18.22
N VAL A 433 34.77 11.71 17.02
CA VAL A 433 35.07 10.39 16.44
C VAL A 433 35.72 10.58 15.07
N THR A 434 36.94 10.07 14.93
CA THR A 434 37.48 9.72 13.60
C THR A 434 36.91 8.36 13.22
N ILE A 435 36.16 8.34 12.13
CA ILE A 435 35.54 7.15 11.54
C ILE A 435 36.66 6.26 11.01
N THR A 436 36.71 5.03 11.50
CA THR A 436 37.60 3.98 11.00
C THR A 436 36.84 2.68 10.95
N GLN A 437 37.21 1.79 10.02
CA GLN A 437 36.58 0.47 9.90
C GLN A 437 36.53 -0.29 11.24
N GLU A 438 37.59 -0.19 12.04
CA GLU A 438 37.70 -0.88 13.34
C GLU A 438 36.65 -0.45 14.36
N LYS A 439 36.11 0.77 14.25
CA LYS A 439 35.14 1.33 15.20
C LYS A 439 33.69 1.09 14.79
N LEU A 440 33.44 0.66 13.56
CA LEU A 440 32.09 0.47 13.04
C LEU A 440 31.61 -0.96 13.30
N HIS A 441 30.28 -1.14 13.35
CA HIS A 441 29.64 -2.36 13.86
C HIS A 441 28.97 -3.21 12.77
N HIS A 442 29.24 -2.90 11.51
CA HIS A 442 28.68 -3.57 10.34
C HIS A 442 29.45 -4.85 10.02
N GLY A 443 28.90 -5.67 9.12
CA GLY A 443 29.40 -7.00 8.77
C GLY A 443 30.36 -7.03 7.59
N VAL A 444 30.68 -5.87 6.99
CA VAL A 444 31.69 -5.75 5.93
C VAL A 444 33.03 -5.28 6.48
N ASP A 445 34.05 -5.20 5.62
CA ASP A 445 35.49 -5.09 5.93
C ASP A 445 36.11 -3.75 5.49
N TYR A 446 35.28 -2.76 5.14
CA TYR A 446 35.72 -1.41 4.80
C TYR A 446 34.58 -0.38 4.97
N THR A 447 34.95 0.89 5.14
CA THR A 447 34.03 2.03 5.09
C THR A 447 34.49 3.03 4.04
N PRO A 448 33.59 3.65 3.25
CA PRO A 448 33.97 4.70 2.32
C PRO A 448 34.26 6.04 3.03
N PHE A 449 34.08 6.10 4.35
CA PHE A 449 34.29 7.30 5.16
C PHE A 449 35.54 7.18 6.05
N GLU A 450 36.47 6.29 5.69
CA GLU A 450 37.70 6.03 6.45
C GLU A 450 38.49 7.32 6.69
N GLY A 451 38.88 7.59 7.94
CA GLY A 451 39.64 8.77 8.32
C GLY A 451 38.83 10.07 8.46
N LEU A 452 37.56 10.12 8.04
CA LEU A 452 36.73 11.31 8.25
C LEU A 452 36.44 11.52 9.74
N SER A 453 36.51 12.77 10.19
CA SER A 453 36.28 13.13 11.59
C SER A 453 34.95 13.87 11.77
N VAL A 454 34.18 13.45 12.76
CA VAL A 454 32.94 14.10 13.21
C VAL A 454 33.11 14.58 14.65
N GLN A 455 32.51 15.73 14.97
CA GLN A 455 32.62 16.36 16.29
C GLN A 455 31.64 15.81 17.33
N ASN A 456 30.63 15.04 16.89
CA ASN A 456 29.63 14.50 17.79
C ASN A 456 29.09 13.17 17.24
N TRP A 457 29.14 12.13 18.08
CA TRP A 457 28.60 10.80 17.81
C TRP A 457 27.41 10.54 18.76
N PRO A 458 26.42 9.71 18.40
CA PRO A 458 25.35 9.32 19.31
C PRO A 458 25.89 8.76 20.64
N ARG A 459 25.57 9.44 21.75
CA ARG A 459 25.94 9.00 23.10
C ARG A 459 25.01 7.88 23.58
N TYR A 460 23.71 8.10 23.41
CA TYR A 460 22.68 7.09 23.65
C TYR A 460 21.76 6.96 22.44
N THR A 461 21.39 5.72 22.10
CA THR A 461 20.26 5.43 21.21
C THR A 461 19.23 4.64 22.00
N ILE A 462 17.99 5.11 21.99
CA ILE A 462 16.86 4.55 22.73
C ILE A 462 15.82 4.10 21.71
N VAL A 463 15.35 2.85 21.82
CA VAL A 463 14.25 2.30 21.02
C VAL A 463 13.15 1.93 21.99
N ARG A 464 11.95 2.53 21.85
CA ARG A 464 10.78 2.24 22.68
C ARG A 464 11.14 2.08 24.16
N SER A 465 11.64 3.14 24.80
CA SER A 465 12.10 3.16 26.22
C SER A 465 13.39 2.42 26.57
N LYS A 466 13.93 1.54 25.73
CA LYS A 466 15.16 0.78 26.02
C LYS A 466 16.38 1.46 25.42
N VAL A 467 17.37 1.74 26.26
CA VAL A 467 18.71 2.09 25.78
C VAL A 467 19.29 0.86 25.06
N VAL A 468 19.53 0.98 23.77
CA VAL A 468 20.10 -0.09 22.94
C VAL A 468 21.56 0.16 22.59
N TRP A 469 21.99 1.43 22.65
CA TRP A 469 23.37 1.86 22.45
C TRP A 469 23.76 2.85 23.55
N HIS A 470 24.96 2.67 24.10
CA HIS A 470 25.60 3.56 25.06
C HIS A 470 27.10 3.65 24.77
N HIS A 471 27.53 4.76 24.17
CA HIS A 471 28.90 4.95 23.67
C HIS A 471 29.95 4.93 24.78
N ASP A 472 29.68 5.59 25.93
CA ASP A 472 30.58 5.62 27.09
C ASP A 472 30.61 4.29 27.88
N GLY A 473 29.69 3.36 27.57
CA GLY A 473 29.54 2.08 28.25
C GLY A 473 30.04 0.90 27.45
N ALA A 474 29.27 -0.19 27.43
CA ALA A 474 29.61 -1.40 26.67
C ALA A 474 29.38 -1.27 25.15
N GLY A 475 28.97 -0.10 24.66
CA GLY A 475 28.51 0.08 23.28
C GLY A 475 27.10 -0.48 23.10
N ILE A 476 26.99 -1.69 22.56
CA ILE A 476 25.70 -2.34 22.33
C ILE A 476 25.20 -2.92 23.64
N VAL A 477 24.09 -2.39 24.13
CA VAL A 477 23.44 -2.82 25.38
C VAL A 477 22.02 -3.34 25.16
N GLY A 478 21.51 -3.24 23.92
CA GLY A 478 20.22 -3.80 23.50
C GLY A 478 20.28 -5.29 23.19
N GLU A 479 19.13 -5.95 23.28
CA GLU A 479 18.98 -7.37 22.97
C GLU A 479 18.62 -7.59 21.49
N LYS A 480 19.24 -8.59 20.88
CA LYS A 480 18.87 -9.08 19.54
C LYS A 480 17.43 -9.59 19.57
N GLY A 481 16.63 -9.21 18.56
CA GLY A 481 15.21 -9.55 18.46
C GLY A 481 14.28 -8.55 19.14
N TYR A 482 14.81 -7.49 19.77
CA TYR A 482 13.99 -6.44 20.36
C TYR A 482 13.23 -5.61 19.31
N GLY A 483 13.84 -5.38 18.14
CA GLY A 483 13.22 -4.65 17.04
C GLY A 483 11.92 -5.30 16.55
N LYS A 484 10.92 -4.49 16.19
CA LYS A 484 9.62 -4.97 15.69
C LYS A 484 9.38 -4.54 14.25
N PHE A 485 8.73 -5.40 13.49
CA PHE A 485 8.19 -5.05 12.18
C PHE A 485 7.10 -3.98 12.33
N LEU A 486 7.16 -2.97 11.47
CA LEU A 486 6.21 -1.86 11.45
C LEU A 486 5.22 -2.04 10.30
N ARG A 487 3.97 -2.36 10.64
CA ARG A 487 2.84 -2.19 9.71
C ARG A 487 2.57 -0.69 9.56
N ARG A 488 2.69 -0.15 8.35
CA ARG A 488 2.63 1.29 8.08
C ARG A 488 1.28 1.70 7.52
N ASN A 489 0.89 2.95 7.83
CA ASN A 489 -0.26 3.60 7.23
C ASN A 489 0.10 4.14 5.83
N LYS A 490 -0.88 4.73 5.15
CA LYS A 490 -0.63 5.51 3.93
C LYS A 490 0.18 6.75 4.27
N GLY A 491 1.07 7.15 3.37
CA GLY A 491 1.91 8.34 3.55
C GLY A 491 1.07 9.63 3.48
N ASN A 492 1.33 10.56 4.39
CA ASN A 492 0.64 11.86 4.46
C ASN A 492 1.46 13.02 3.87
N LEU A 493 2.72 12.76 3.47
CA LEU A 493 3.57 13.76 2.81
C LEU A 493 3.35 13.81 1.29
N VAL A 494 2.22 13.28 0.81
CA VAL A 494 1.73 13.42 -0.57
C VAL A 494 1.00 14.77 -0.73
N ASN A 495 1.67 15.85 -0.34
CA ASN A 495 1.14 17.21 -0.44
C ASN A 495 1.54 17.79 -1.80
N GLY A 496 0.81 17.38 -2.83
CA GLY A 496 0.75 18.01 -4.15
C GLY A 496 -0.71 18.02 -4.61
N LYS A 497 -1.03 18.79 -5.65
CA LYS A 497 -2.40 18.80 -6.20
C LYS A 497 -2.67 17.50 -6.94
N MET A 498 -3.10 16.45 -6.24
CA MET A 498 -3.66 15.27 -6.90
C MET A 498 -5.05 15.59 -7.51
N GLY A 499 -5.44 14.89 -8.56
CA GLY A 499 -6.64 15.09 -9.36
C GLY A 499 -6.47 16.03 -10.56
N GLN A 500 -5.25 16.45 -10.89
CA GLN A 500 -5.00 17.33 -12.04
C GLN A 500 -5.11 16.55 -13.36
N GLN A 501 -5.62 17.19 -14.42
CA GLN A 501 -5.47 16.67 -15.77
C GLN A 501 -4.01 16.84 -16.22
N GLY A 502 -3.44 15.79 -16.83
CA GLY A 502 -2.10 15.88 -17.41
C GLY A 502 -2.03 16.99 -18.45
N ARG A 503 -0.95 17.79 -18.41
CA ARG A 503 -0.78 18.94 -19.29
C ARG A 503 -0.80 18.52 -20.76
N GLY A 504 -1.55 19.25 -21.58
CA GLY A 504 -1.66 18.98 -23.01
C GLY A 504 -2.63 17.84 -23.36
N MET A 505 -3.25 17.18 -22.38
CA MET A 505 -4.39 16.30 -22.63
C MET A 505 -5.69 17.11 -22.61
N LEU A 506 -6.52 16.92 -23.65
CA LEU A 506 -7.89 17.40 -23.61
C LEU A 506 -8.69 16.56 -22.58
N PRO A 507 -9.73 17.14 -21.95
CA PRO A 507 -10.69 16.34 -21.21
C PRO A 507 -11.21 15.24 -22.14
N VAL A 508 -11.16 13.98 -21.67
CA VAL A 508 -11.95 12.94 -22.32
C VAL A 508 -13.40 13.23 -21.93
N GLU A 509 -14.15 13.87 -22.83
CA GLU A 509 -15.61 13.99 -22.73
C GLU A 509 -16.26 12.63 -23.04
N GLY A 510 -15.96 11.63 -22.23
CA GLY A 510 -16.81 10.45 -22.06
C GLY A 510 -17.61 10.71 -20.80
N ALA A 511 -18.95 10.72 -20.89
CA ALA A 511 -19.81 10.95 -19.74
C ALA A 511 -19.35 10.08 -18.56
N GLN A 512 -18.78 10.72 -17.54
CA GLN A 512 -18.50 10.08 -16.27
C GLN A 512 -19.85 9.61 -15.75
N GLN A 513 -20.13 8.32 -15.91
CA GLN A 513 -21.38 7.76 -15.44
C GLN A 513 -21.41 7.98 -13.93
N SER A 514 -22.41 8.73 -13.46
CA SER A 514 -22.66 8.91 -12.04
C SER A 514 -22.63 7.54 -11.36
N PRO A 515 -21.93 7.39 -10.22
CA PRO A 515 -21.88 6.12 -9.53
C PRO A 515 -23.29 5.64 -9.20
N ILE A 516 -23.58 4.36 -9.46
CA ILE A 516 -24.91 3.77 -9.28
C ILE A 516 -24.92 2.88 -8.04
N SER A 517 -25.83 3.13 -7.12
CA SER A 517 -26.04 2.38 -5.89
C SER A 517 -27.34 1.56 -5.97
N ILE A 518 -27.26 0.23 -5.94
CA ILE A 518 -28.42 -0.66 -6.03
C ILE A 518 -28.64 -1.34 -4.68
N LEU A 519 -29.87 -1.29 -4.15
CA LEU A 519 -30.24 -2.08 -2.98
C LEU A 519 -30.80 -3.44 -3.40
N LEU A 520 -30.05 -4.51 -3.11
CA LEU A 520 -30.45 -5.90 -3.27
C LEU A 520 -31.18 -6.34 -2.00
N ILE A 521 -32.50 -6.49 -2.11
CA ILE A 521 -33.41 -6.75 -1.00
C ILE A 521 -33.72 -8.23 -0.96
N ASN A 522 -33.19 -8.94 0.03
CA ASN A 522 -33.72 -10.22 0.43
C ASN A 522 -34.90 -10.00 1.40
N PRO A 523 -36.14 -10.35 1.01
CA PRO A 523 -37.30 -10.15 1.87
C PRO A 523 -37.44 -11.20 2.98
N ASN A 524 -36.66 -12.28 3.00
CA ASN A 524 -36.64 -13.20 4.15
C ASN A 524 -35.58 -12.79 5.19
N SER A 525 -35.68 -13.36 6.39
CA SER A 525 -34.79 -13.04 7.51
C SER A 525 -33.48 -13.82 7.54
N SER A 526 -33.14 -14.60 6.50
CA SER A 526 -31.86 -15.32 6.41
C SER A 526 -30.79 -14.45 5.76
N SER A 527 -29.73 -14.12 6.49
CA SER A 527 -28.59 -13.35 5.96
C SER A 527 -27.79 -14.14 4.91
N HIS A 528 -27.81 -15.48 5.01
CA HIS A 528 -27.10 -16.35 4.09
C HIS A 528 -27.52 -16.13 2.62
N ILE A 529 -28.82 -15.98 2.37
CA ILE A 529 -29.36 -15.72 1.03
C ILE A 529 -28.84 -14.39 0.48
N THR A 530 -28.78 -13.36 1.33
CA THR A 530 -28.24 -12.05 0.95
C THR A 530 -26.78 -12.17 0.54
N GLU A 531 -25.95 -12.87 1.33
CA GLU A 531 -24.54 -13.08 1.02
C GLU A 531 -24.33 -13.91 -0.26
N ALA A 532 -25.14 -14.96 -0.46
CA ALA A 532 -25.08 -15.79 -1.66
C ALA A 532 -25.39 -14.99 -2.93
N CYS A 533 -26.42 -14.14 -2.86
CA CYS A 533 -26.77 -13.21 -3.94
C CYS A 533 -25.63 -12.23 -4.25
N LEU A 534 -25.02 -11.61 -3.21
CA LEU A 534 -23.90 -10.69 -3.37
C LEU A 534 -22.66 -11.37 -3.99
N ARG A 535 -22.30 -12.58 -3.54
CA ARG A 535 -21.19 -13.36 -4.11
C ARG A 535 -21.40 -13.68 -5.59
N ASN A 536 -22.63 -13.91 -6.03
CA ASN A 536 -22.93 -14.22 -7.43
C ASN A 536 -22.84 -13.03 -8.38
N VAL A 537 -23.08 -11.82 -7.87
CA VAL A 537 -23.00 -10.59 -8.68
C VAL A 537 -21.62 -9.93 -8.64
N SER A 538 -20.81 -10.16 -7.60
CA SER A 538 -19.55 -9.44 -7.37
C SER A 538 -18.60 -9.42 -8.57
N SER A 539 -18.46 -10.52 -9.30
CA SER A 539 -17.59 -10.62 -10.48
C SER A 539 -18.20 -10.06 -11.77
N LYS A 540 -19.47 -9.64 -11.76
CA LYS A 540 -20.25 -9.23 -12.93
C LYS A 540 -20.65 -7.74 -12.89
N ILE A 541 -20.32 -7.03 -11.81
CA ILE A 541 -20.66 -5.61 -11.63
C ILE A 541 -19.64 -4.76 -12.40
N PRO A 542 -20.09 -3.85 -13.29
CA PRO A 542 -19.17 -2.95 -14.00
C PRO A 542 -18.59 -1.88 -13.06
N PRO A 543 -17.46 -1.25 -13.42
CA PRO A 543 -16.89 -0.14 -12.66
C PRO A 543 -17.91 0.98 -12.42
N GLY A 544 -17.89 1.59 -11.23
CA GLY A 544 -18.80 2.68 -10.86
C GLY A 544 -20.18 2.23 -10.36
N VAL A 545 -20.44 0.92 -10.23
CA VAL A 545 -21.69 0.41 -9.66
C VAL A 545 -21.40 -0.29 -8.33
N THR A 546 -22.22 -0.03 -7.31
CA THR A 546 -22.15 -0.70 -6.00
C THR A 546 -23.49 -1.34 -5.68
N VAL A 547 -23.48 -2.62 -5.28
CA VAL A 547 -24.68 -3.35 -4.86
C VAL A 547 -24.62 -3.59 -3.36
N TYR A 548 -25.65 -3.14 -2.65
CA TYR A 548 -25.78 -3.25 -1.20
C TYR A 548 -26.79 -4.33 -0.86
N GLY A 549 -26.41 -5.28 0.02
CA GLY A 549 -27.34 -6.30 0.50
C GLY A 549 -28.22 -5.80 1.64
N PHE A 550 -29.50 -6.13 1.60
CA PHE A 550 -30.46 -5.96 2.69
C PHE A 550 -31.10 -7.30 3.02
N THR A 551 -31.18 -7.63 4.29
CA THR A 551 -31.91 -8.79 4.82
C THR A 551 -33.08 -8.28 5.65
N ALA A 552 -34.28 -8.83 5.46
CA ALA A 552 -35.45 -8.42 6.23
C ALA A 552 -35.25 -8.72 7.72
N PRO A 553 -35.50 -7.76 8.62
CA PRO A 553 -35.36 -8.02 10.05
C PRO A 553 -36.51 -8.88 10.58
N PRO A 554 -36.33 -9.62 11.69
CA PRO A 554 -37.44 -10.18 12.45
C PRO A 554 -38.48 -9.10 12.80
N PRO A 555 -39.79 -9.39 12.75
CA PRO A 555 -40.42 -10.71 12.65
C PRO A 555 -40.67 -11.22 11.21
N ALA A 556 -39.93 -10.75 10.19
CA ALA A 556 -40.03 -11.31 8.85
C ALA A 556 -39.76 -12.83 8.84
N PRO A 557 -40.42 -13.61 7.98
CA PRO A 557 -40.24 -15.06 7.92
C PRO A 557 -38.84 -15.43 7.41
N SER A 558 -38.30 -16.55 7.90
CA SER A 558 -36.98 -17.06 7.49
C SER A 558 -36.95 -17.62 6.07
N ALA A 559 -38.10 -18.02 5.55
CA ALA A 559 -38.31 -18.44 4.17
C ALA A 559 -39.68 -17.95 3.68
N ILE A 560 -39.82 -17.75 2.37
CA ILE A 560 -41.06 -17.31 1.74
C ILE A 560 -41.55 -18.44 0.86
N GLU A 561 -42.59 -19.13 1.30
CA GLU A 561 -43.17 -20.28 0.60
C GLU A 561 -44.65 -20.09 0.26
N GLY A 562 -45.24 -18.95 0.66
CA GLY A 562 -46.61 -18.60 0.34
C GLY A 562 -46.88 -17.10 0.38
N ARG A 563 -48.16 -16.75 0.11
CA ARG A 563 -48.63 -15.36 0.05
C ARG A 563 -48.58 -14.66 1.40
N VAL A 564 -48.89 -15.37 2.49
CA VAL A 564 -48.85 -14.80 3.85
C VAL A 564 -47.42 -14.37 4.20
N ASP A 565 -46.44 -15.23 3.94
CA ASP A 565 -45.02 -14.92 4.15
C ASP A 565 -44.60 -13.66 3.39
N GLY A 566 -45.03 -13.55 2.12
CA GLY A 566 -44.78 -12.38 1.29
C GLY A 566 -45.40 -11.09 1.85
N VAL A 567 -46.59 -11.14 2.44
CA VAL A 567 -47.22 -9.98 3.07
C VAL A 567 -46.47 -9.57 4.34
N LEU A 568 -46.09 -10.54 5.18
CA LEU A 568 -45.36 -10.29 6.42
C LEU A 568 -43.97 -9.70 6.15
N SER A 569 -43.22 -10.31 5.21
CA SER A 569 -41.91 -9.79 4.80
C SER A 569 -42.00 -8.40 4.19
N SER A 570 -43.00 -8.13 3.34
CA SER A 570 -43.21 -6.82 2.73
C SER A 570 -43.35 -5.72 3.76
N ALA A 571 -44.16 -5.94 4.80
CA ALA A 571 -44.37 -4.96 5.86
C ALA A 571 -43.05 -4.61 6.57
N GLU A 572 -42.26 -5.62 6.94
CA GLU A 572 -40.98 -5.39 7.64
C GLU A 572 -39.92 -4.75 6.75
N CYS A 573 -39.84 -5.15 5.48
CA CYS A 573 -38.96 -4.53 4.49
C CYS A 573 -39.28 -3.04 4.31
N LEU A 574 -40.55 -2.69 4.08
CA LEU A 574 -40.96 -1.29 3.83
C LEU A 574 -40.59 -0.38 5.00
N ARG A 575 -40.86 -0.81 6.23
CA ARG A 575 -40.52 -0.03 7.45
C ARG A 575 -39.05 0.34 7.55
N LYS A 576 -38.15 -0.48 7.04
CA LYS A 576 -36.71 -0.23 7.08
C LYS A 576 -36.16 0.42 5.83
N ILE A 577 -36.71 0.11 4.67
CA ILE A 577 -36.19 0.57 3.37
C ILE A 577 -36.68 1.99 3.07
N VAL A 578 -37.96 2.29 3.32
CA VAL A 578 -38.52 3.61 2.97
C VAL A 578 -37.77 4.77 3.62
N PRO A 579 -37.34 4.71 4.90
CA PRO A 579 -36.52 5.77 5.51
C PRO A 579 -35.16 6.01 4.83
N ILE A 580 -34.58 4.98 4.21
CA ILE A 580 -33.25 5.03 3.59
C ILE A 580 -33.31 5.07 2.05
N LYS A 581 -34.51 5.17 1.46
CA LYS A 581 -34.72 5.04 0.01
C LYS A 581 -33.89 6.00 -0.84
N HIS A 582 -33.58 7.18 -0.32
CA HIS A 582 -32.80 8.21 -0.99
C HIS A 582 -31.31 7.87 -1.16
N ARG A 583 -30.81 6.81 -0.51
CA ARG A 583 -29.41 6.38 -0.58
C ARG A 583 -29.11 5.48 -1.78
N PHE A 584 -30.14 5.06 -2.51
CA PHE A 584 -30.02 4.08 -3.58
C PHE A 584 -30.71 4.62 -4.83
N ASP A 585 -30.12 4.29 -5.98
CA ASP A 585 -30.59 4.67 -7.31
C ASP A 585 -31.55 3.62 -7.89
N ALA A 586 -31.55 2.39 -7.35
CA ALA A 586 -32.42 1.31 -7.80
C ALA A 586 -32.64 0.22 -6.73
N PHE A 587 -33.70 -0.57 -6.87
CA PHE A 587 -34.08 -1.62 -5.92
C PHE A 587 -34.36 -2.95 -6.61
N LEU A 588 -33.69 -4.02 -6.17
CA LEU A 588 -33.89 -5.40 -6.65
C LEU A 588 -34.50 -6.26 -5.55
N VAL A 589 -35.70 -6.81 -5.75
CA VAL A 589 -36.34 -7.72 -4.79
C VAL A 589 -35.99 -9.16 -5.11
N CYS A 590 -35.20 -9.80 -4.25
CA CYS A 590 -34.68 -11.16 -4.37
C CYS A 590 -35.63 -12.22 -3.81
N CYS A 591 -36.88 -12.22 -4.27
CA CYS A 591 -37.78 -13.34 -4.13
C CYS A 591 -38.31 -13.70 -5.52
N PHE A 592 -38.20 -14.97 -5.90
CA PHE A 592 -38.68 -15.43 -7.20
C PHE A 592 -40.20 -15.64 -7.13
N SER A 593 -40.97 -14.57 -7.16
CA SER A 593 -42.44 -14.58 -7.20
C SER A 593 -42.96 -13.21 -7.63
N ASN A 594 -44.28 -13.07 -7.82
CA ASN A 594 -44.94 -11.76 -7.83
C ASN A 594 -45.02 -11.21 -6.39
N HIS A 595 -43.86 -10.92 -5.81
CA HIS A 595 -43.75 -10.56 -4.40
C HIS A 595 -44.42 -9.18 -4.16
N PRO A 596 -45.33 -9.05 -3.17
CA PRO A 596 -46.09 -7.80 -2.96
C PRO A 596 -45.19 -6.57 -2.70
N LEU A 597 -43.98 -6.79 -2.17
CA LEU A 597 -42.97 -5.74 -1.96
C LEU A 597 -42.62 -4.97 -3.23
N ILE A 598 -42.66 -5.61 -4.41
CA ILE A 598 -42.29 -4.97 -5.68
C ILE A 598 -43.25 -3.83 -5.99
N ALA A 599 -44.56 -4.12 -5.99
CA ALA A 599 -45.59 -3.12 -6.24
C ALA A 599 -45.62 -2.04 -5.14
N ALA A 600 -45.46 -2.44 -3.87
CA ALA A 600 -45.44 -1.49 -2.77
C ALA A 600 -44.24 -0.53 -2.83
N LEU A 601 -43.04 -1.02 -3.16
CA LEU A 601 -41.88 -0.16 -3.38
C LEU A 601 -42.10 0.78 -4.58
N ARG A 602 -42.69 0.28 -5.68
CA ARG A 602 -43.06 1.12 -6.82
C ARG A 602 -44.01 2.25 -6.44
N GLU A 603 -44.86 2.11 -5.43
CA GLU A 603 -45.64 3.23 -4.90
C GLU A 603 -44.78 4.21 -4.08
N GLU A 604 -43.82 3.72 -3.29
CA GLU A 604 -43.06 4.51 -2.32
C GLU A 604 -41.78 5.19 -2.85
N VAL A 605 -41.19 4.69 -3.93
CA VAL A 605 -39.89 5.17 -4.47
C VAL A 605 -40.03 5.59 -5.93
N GLU A 606 -39.29 6.60 -6.37
CA GLU A 606 -39.28 7.05 -7.78
C GLU A 606 -38.27 6.27 -8.63
N GLN A 607 -37.28 5.67 -7.97
CA GLN A 607 -36.28 4.79 -8.55
C GLN A 607 -36.90 3.57 -9.23
N PRO A 608 -36.21 2.96 -10.21
CA PRO A 608 -36.64 1.68 -10.78
C PRO A 608 -36.60 0.56 -9.73
N VAL A 609 -37.67 -0.24 -9.72
CA VAL A 609 -37.83 -1.41 -8.85
C VAL A 609 -38.12 -2.63 -9.70
N LEU A 610 -37.38 -3.70 -9.48
CA LEU A 610 -37.51 -4.95 -10.23
C LEU A 610 -37.48 -6.17 -9.31
N GLY A 611 -38.28 -7.19 -9.59
CA GLY A 611 -38.18 -8.51 -8.95
C GLY A 611 -37.32 -9.49 -9.75
N ILE A 612 -36.62 -10.41 -9.09
CA ILE A 612 -35.78 -11.39 -9.79
C ILE A 612 -36.57 -12.35 -10.70
N MET A 613 -37.87 -12.58 -10.41
CA MET A 613 -38.75 -13.31 -11.33
C MET A 613 -39.01 -12.50 -12.61
N GLU A 614 -39.37 -11.22 -12.50
CA GLU A 614 -39.54 -10.32 -13.65
C GLU A 614 -38.26 -10.30 -14.50
N SER A 615 -37.10 -10.13 -13.86
CA SER A 615 -35.79 -10.16 -14.51
C SER A 615 -35.56 -11.45 -15.31
N ALA A 616 -35.85 -12.61 -14.70
CA ALA A 616 -35.66 -13.88 -15.36
C ALA A 616 -36.62 -14.08 -16.52
N LEU A 617 -37.91 -13.75 -16.35
CA LEU A 617 -38.91 -13.83 -17.42
C LEU A 617 -38.51 -13.00 -18.63
N TYR A 618 -38.18 -11.72 -18.44
CA TYR A 618 -37.80 -10.83 -19.54
C TYR A 618 -36.52 -11.28 -20.24
N ALA A 619 -35.50 -11.71 -19.49
CA ALA A 619 -34.27 -12.23 -20.05
C ALA A 619 -34.51 -13.52 -20.85
N SER A 620 -35.28 -14.46 -20.30
CA SER A 620 -35.64 -15.69 -21.00
C SER A 620 -36.40 -15.43 -22.29
N ARG A 621 -37.26 -14.39 -22.34
CA ARG A 621 -37.94 -14.01 -23.59
C ARG A 621 -36.99 -13.59 -24.70
N MET A 622 -35.88 -12.96 -24.34
CA MET A 622 -34.86 -12.48 -25.27
C MET A 622 -33.91 -13.61 -25.69
N CYS A 623 -33.72 -14.62 -24.84
CA CYS A 623 -32.71 -15.66 -25.02
C CYS A 623 -33.26 -17.02 -25.48
N GLY A 624 -34.58 -17.24 -25.49
CA GLY A 624 -35.18 -18.49 -25.94
C GLY A 624 -36.65 -18.33 -26.35
N ASN A 625 -37.22 -19.38 -26.94
CA ASN A 625 -38.61 -19.41 -27.39
C ASN A 625 -39.54 -20.05 -26.35
N LYS A 626 -39.06 -20.98 -25.53
CA LYS A 626 -39.85 -21.74 -24.56
C LYS A 626 -39.14 -21.84 -23.20
N LEU A 627 -39.71 -21.15 -22.21
CA LEU A 627 -39.19 -21.01 -20.85
C LEU A 627 -39.65 -22.16 -19.93
N GLY A 628 -38.73 -22.86 -19.30
CA GLY A 628 -38.98 -23.69 -18.12
C GLY A 628 -38.50 -23.02 -16.82
N ILE A 629 -39.22 -23.18 -15.72
CA ILE A 629 -38.79 -22.67 -14.40
C ILE A 629 -38.53 -23.84 -13.46
N ILE A 630 -37.33 -23.89 -12.88
CA ILE A 630 -36.97 -24.87 -11.85
C ILE A 630 -37.38 -24.32 -10.49
N THR A 631 -38.28 -25.01 -9.78
CA THR A 631 -38.88 -24.53 -8.54
C THR A 631 -38.42 -25.36 -7.34
N THR A 632 -38.58 -24.85 -6.12
CA THR A 632 -38.19 -25.58 -4.89
C THR A 632 -39.14 -26.73 -4.57
N SER A 633 -40.44 -26.44 -4.56
CA SER A 633 -41.49 -27.36 -4.11
C SER A 633 -42.62 -27.47 -5.12
N GLU A 634 -43.44 -28.52 -5.02
CA GLU A 634 -44.65 -28.70 -5.85
C GLU A 634 -45.66 -27.57 -5.63
N ARG A 635 -45.70 -26.99 -4.42
CA ARG A 635 -46.50 -25.80 -4.14
C ARG A 635 -46.00 -24.59 -4.94
N SER A 636 -44.68 -24.41 -5.00
CA SER A 636 -44.05 -23.34 -5.79
C SER A 636 -44.29 -23.52 -7.28
N GLU A 637 -44.31 -24.76 -7.78
CA GLU A 637 -44.67 -25.10 -9.16
C GLU A 637 -46.02 -24.47 -9.56
N ILE A 638 -47.07 -24.75 -8.77
CA ILE A 638 -48.43 -24.24 -9.00
C ILE A 638 -48.47 -22.70 -8.93
N LEU A 639 -47.81 -22.12 -7.92
CA LEU A 639 -47.80 -20.67 -7.71
C LEU A 639 -47.05 -19.94 -8.84
N HIS A 640 -45.94 -20.50 -9.32
CA HIS A 640 -45.14 -19.89 -10.39
C HIS A 640 -45.82 -20.03 -11.75
N GLU A 641 -46.54 -21.12 -12.03
CA GLU A 641 -47.35 -21.23 -13.26
C GLU A 641 -48.45 -20.17 -13.32
N GLN A 642 -49.16 -19.94 -12.22
CA GLN A 642 -50.12 -18.83 -12.13
C GLN A 642 -49.42 -17.48 -12.35
N THR A 643 -48.25 -17.30 -11.74
CA THR A 643 -47.51 -16.03 -11.87
C THR A 643 -47.02 -15.80 -13.31
N ILE A 644 -46.57 -16.85 -14.01
CA ILE A 644 -46.22 -16.79 -15.45
C ILE A 644 -47.42 -16.30 -16.26
N PHE A 645 -48.63 -16.78 -15.96
CA PHE A 645 -49.85 -16.29 -16.58
C PHE A 645 -50.09 -14.82 -16.28
N ASP A 646 -49.99 -14.41 -15.01
CA ASP A 646 -50.23 -13.02 -14.57
C ASP A 646 -49.27 -12.02 -15.23
N TYR A 647 -48.03 -12.43 -15.53
CA TYR A 647 -47.05 -11.63 -16.27
C TYR A 647 -47.21 -11.69 -17.80
N GLY A 648 -48.16 -12.49 -18.32
CA GLY A 648 -48.42 -12.61 -19.76
C GLY A 648 -47.47 -13.57 -20.50
N PHE A 649 -46.80 -14.47 -19.78
CA PHE A 649 -45.80 -15.40 -20.33
C PHE A 649 -46.35 -16.81 -20.62
N ALA A 650 -47.65 -17.07 -20.40
CA ALA A 650 -48.25 -18.40 -20.53
C ALA A 650 -47.96 -19.08 -21.88
N ASN A 651 -48.06 -18.33 -22.98
CA ASN A 651 -47.82 -18.86 -24.34
C ASN A 651 -46.36 -19.24 -24.61
N PHE A 652 -45.43 -18.79 -23.77
CA PHE A 652 -44.00 -19.01 -23.89
C PHE A 652 -43.47 -20.00 -22.85
N SER A 653 -44.36 -20.61 -22.05
CA SER A 653 -43.98 -21.48 -20.95
C SER A 653 -43.94 -22.95 -21.37
N ALA A 654 -42.87 -23.65 -20.98
CA ALA A 654 -42.79 -25.10 -20.91
C ALA A 654 -43.29 -25.64 -19.54
N GLY A 655 -43.78 -24.75 -18.66
CA GLY A 655 -44.24 -25.07 -17.31
C GLY A 655 -43.12 -24.96 -16.27
N CYS A 656 -43.46 -25.38 -15.06
CA CYS A 656 -42.52 -25.44 -13.93
C CYS A 656 -42.18 -26.90 -13.58
N ALA A 657 -41.05 -27.14 -12.94
CA ALA A 657 -40.70 -28.46 -12.39
C ALA A 657 -40.01 -28.30 -11.03
N ALA A 658 -40.50 -28.99 -10.00
CA ALA A 658 -39.94 -28.94 -8.66
C ALA A 658 -38.67 -29.79 -8.50
N CYS A 659 -37.60 -29.20 -7.94
CA CYS A 659 -36.41 -29.93 -7.51
C CYS A 659 -36.64 -30.76 -6.23
N LYS A 660 -37.73 -30.46 -5.51
CA LYS A 660 -38.19 -31.11 -4.25
C LYS A 660 -37.23 -30.86 -3.08
N ILE A 661 -36.77 -29.63 -2.95
CA ILE A 661 -35.89 -29.15 -1.87
C ILE A 661 -36.47 -27.84 -1.36
N SER A 662 -36.74 -27.76 -0.05
CA SER A 662 -37.30 -26.55 0.57
C SER A 662 -36.33 -25.37 0.49
N VAL A 663 -36.82 -24.14 0.69
CA VAL A 663 -35.96 -22.94 0.59
C VAL A 663 -34.81 -22.98 1.60
N LEU A 664 -35.06 -23.46 2.82
CA LEU A 664 -34.03 -23.59 3.86
C LEU A 664 -33.09 -24.77 3.58
N ASP A 665 -33.58 -25.85 2.97
CA ASP A 665 -32.74 -27.01 2.65
C ASP A 665 -31.77 -26.74 1.50
N LEU A 666 -32.02 -25.74 0.65
CA LEU A 666 -31.04 -25.30 -0.36
C LEU A 666 -29.71 -24.86 0.27
N GLU A 667 -29.75 -24.39 1.52
CA GLU A 667 -28.58 -24.01 2.30
C GLU A 667 -28.05 -25.19 3.14
N ASN A 668 -28.95 -25.89 3.83
CA ASN A 668 -28.57 -26.85 4.87
C ASN A 668 -28.15 -28.22 4.33
N LYS A 669 -28.50 -28.56 3.09
CA LYS A 669 -28.15 -29.84 2.49
C LYS A 669 -26.82 -29.77 1.72
N PRO A 670 -26.11 -30.91 1.56
CA PRO A 670 -24.93 -30.99 0.72
C PRO A 670 -25.21 -30.50 -0.71
N LYS A 671 -24.27 -29.77 -1.30
CA LYS A 671 -24.43 -29.17 -2.65
C LYS A 671 -24.71 -30.21 -3.71
N GLU A 672 -24.14 -31.40 -3.58
CA GLU A 672 -24.34 -32.52 -4.50
C GLU A 672 -25.81 -32.95 -4.54
N GLU A 673 -26.48 -32.97 -3.38
CA GLU A 673 -27.91 -33.30 -3.27
C GLU A 673 -28.76 -32.19 -3.90
N VAL A 674 -28.42 -30.92 -3.60
CA VAL A 674 -29.10 -29.76 -4.16
C VAL A 674 -29.01 -29.74 -5.69
N PHE A 675 -27.80 -29.92 -6.23
CA PHE A 675 -27.55 -29.92 -7.66
C PHE A 675 -28.16 -31.13 -8.36
N ALA A 676 -28.22 -32.30 -7.72
CA ALA A 676 -28.93 -33.45 -8.26
C ALA A 676 -30.42 -33.17 -8.44
N GLY A 677 -31.06 -32.52 -7.45
CA GLY A 677 -32.45 -32.11 -7.52
C GLY A 677 -32.72 -31.11 -8.65
N VAL A 678 -31.90 -30.06 -8.75
CA VAL A 678 -31.98 -29.02 -9.80
C VAL A 678 -31.76 -29.63 -11.19
N THR A 679 -30.75 -30.49 -11.33
CA THR A 679 -30.41 -31.19 -12.59
C THR A 679 -31.55 -32.07 -13.09
N ARG A 680 -32.23 -32.79 -12.19
CA ARG A 680 -33.39 -33.62 -12.54
C ARG A 680 -34.52 -32.76 -13.11
N ALA A 681 -34.87 -31.68 -12.42
CA ALA A 681 -35.91 -30.75 -12.87
C ALA A 681 -35.54 -30.08 -14.21
N ALA A 682 -34.28 -29.70 -14.38
CA ALA A 682 -33.76 -29.13 -15.63
C ALA A 682 -33.94 -30.09 -16.82
N LYS A 683 -33.54 -31.36 -16.66
CA LYS A 683 -33.69 -32.40 -17.69
C LYS A 683 -35.16 -32.65 -18.02
N GLU A 684 -36.05 -32.68 -17.03
CA GLU A 684 -37.48 -32.82 -17.26
C GLU A 684 -38.03 -31.68 -18.13
N LEU A 685 -37.68 -30.44 -17.82
CA LEU A 685 -38.13 -29.26 -18.58
C LEU A 685 -37.59 -29.26 -20.02
N VAL A 686 -36.32 -29.56 -20.21
CA VAL A 686 -35.67 -29.55 -21.54
C VAL A 686 -36.10 -30.75 -22.37
N GLN A 687 -35.95 -31.97 -21.85
CA GLN A 687 -36.17 -33.20 -22.62
C GLN A 687 -37.65 -33.57 -22.69
N GLY A 688 -38.38 -33.42 -21.57
CA GLY A 688 -39.80 -33.77 -21.48
C GLY A 688 -40.72 -32.68 -22.00
N ARG A 689 -40.41 -31.40 -21.73
CA ARG A 689 -41.29 -30.27 -22.06
C ARG A 689 -40.77 -29.33 -23.15
N LYS A 690 -39.58 -29.63 -23.72
CA LYS A 690 -38.92 -28.89 -24.81
C LYS A 690 -38.61 -27.42 -24.46
N ALA A 691 -38.22 -27.16 -23.22
CA ALA A 691 -37.68 -25.86 -22.84
C ALA A 691 -36.31 -25.61 -23.51
N ASP A 692 -36.14 -24.45 -24.13
CA ASP A 692 -34.85 -23.97 -24.68
C ASP A 692 -34.25 -22.83 -23.84
N CYS A 693 -34.97 -22.38 -22.82
CA CYS A 693 -34.47 -21.49 -21.79
C CYS A 693 -34.97 -21.93 -20.42
N LEU A 694 -34.10 -21.90 -19.41
CA LEU A 694 -34.40 -22.27 -18.04
C LEU A 694 -34.17 -21.09 -17.10
N ALA A 695 -35.08 -20.87 -16.17
CA ALA A 695 -34.90 -19.92 -15.07
C ALA A 695 -34.78 -20.64 -13.73
N LEU A 696 -33.83 -20.20 -12.90
CA LEU A 696 -33.69 -20.66 -11.52
C LEU A 696 -34.74 -19.97 -10.65
N GLY A 697 -35.74 -20.75 -10.20
CA GLY A 697 -36.94 -20.25 -9.52
C GLY A 697 -36.78 -19.96 -8.03
N CYS A 698 -35.57 -19.71 -7.54
CA CYS A 698 -35.32 -19.31 -6.16
C CYS A 698 -33.98 -18.57 -6.03
N ALA A 699 -33.92 -17.54 -5.18
CA ALA A 699 -32.67 -16.86 -4.84
C ALA A 699 -31.66 -17.80 -4.14
N GLY A 700 -32.14 -18.82 -3.41
CA GLY A 700 -31.28 -19.83 -2.81
C GLY A 700 -30.63 -20.78 -3.82
N MET A 701 -31.10 -20.83 -5.07
CA MET A 701 -30.47 -21.61 -6.14
C MET A 701 -29.31 -20.87 -6.81
N THR A 702 -28.97 -19.68 -6.33
CA THR A 702 -27.82 -18.92 -6.80
C THR A 702 -26.53 -19.76 -6.65
N GLY A 703 -25.86 -20.03 -7.78
CA GLY A 703 -24.71 -20.94 -7.85
C GLY A 703 -25.01 -22.32 -8.45
N ALA A 704 -26.28 -22.69 -8.63
CA ALA A 704 -26.68 -23.92 -9.32
C ALA A 704 -26.70 -23.77 -10.87
N LYS A 705 -26.39 -22.57 -11.38
CA LYS A 705 -26.41 -22.27 -12.82
C LYS A 705 -25.47 -23.20 -13.58
N GLU A 706 -24.21 -23.30 -13.17
CA GLU A 706 -23.20 -24.10 -13.87
C GLU A 706 -23.57 -25.59 -13.89
N ALA A 707 -24.01 -26.12 -12.74
CA ALA A 707 -24.49 -27.51 -12.65
C ALA A 707 -25.72 -27.76 -13.55
N CYS A 708 -26.64 -26.79 -13.63
CA CYS A 708 -27.78 -26.87 -14.54
C CYS A 708 -27.34 -26.81 -16.01
N GLU A 709 -26.37 -25.97 -16.35
CA GLU A 709 -25.83 -25.82 -17.71
C GLU A 709 -25.09 -27.09 -18.18
N GLU A 710 -24.30 -27.70 -17.30
CA GLU A 710 -23.62 -28.97 -17.54
C GLU A 710 -24.63 -30.10 -17.77
N ALA A 711 -25.69 -30.16 -16.95
CA ALA A 711 -26.70 -31.20 -17.01
C ALA A 711 -27.52 -31.26 -18.31
N VAL A 712 -27.75 -30.10 -18.95
CA VAL A 712 -28.58 -29.97 -20.14
C VAL A 712 -27.79 -29.68 -21.42
N GLY A 713 -26.46 -29.65 -21.33
CA GLY A 713 -25.56 -29.56 -22.49
C GLY A 713 -25.60 -28.19 -23.17
N THR A 714 -25.13 -27.13 -22.51
CA THR A 714 -25.10 -25.77 -23.07
C THR A 714 -23.89 -25.46 -23.95
N GLN A 715 -22.96 -26.41 -24.12
CA GLN A 715 -21.89 -26.30 -25.11
C GLN A 715 -22.55 -26.11 -26.48
N GLN A 716 -22.48 -24.89 -27.05
CA GLN A 716 -23.17 -24.37 -28.25
C GLN A 716 -24.49 -23.59 -28.07
N ARG A 717 -24.83 -23.09 -26.87
CA ARG A 717 -26.05 -22.27 -26.63
C ARG A 717 -27.36 -22.96 -27.02
N GLN A 718 -27.44 -24.29 -26.90
CA GLN A 718 -28.66 -25.04 -27.19
C GLN A 718 -29.78 -24.78 -26.17
N VAL A 719 -29.42 -24.58 -24.91
CA VAL A 719 -30.32 -24.15 -23.83
C VAL A 719 -29.66 -23.02 -23.06
N MET A 720 -30.40 -21.98 -22.72
CA MET A 720 -29.90 -20.85 -21.93
C MET A 720 -30.40 -20.90 -20.48
N VAL A 721 -29.50 -20.87 -19.50
CA VAL A 721 -29.87 -20.82 -18.08
C VAL A 721 -29.75 -19.39 -17.54
N VAL A 722 -30.86 -18.87 -17.03
CA VAL A 722 -31.03 -17.51 -16.54
C VAL A 722 -31.07 -17.48 -15.02
N ASP A 723 -30.18 -16.66 -14.45
CA ASP A 723 -30.18 -16.30 -13.04
C ASP A 723 -30.81 -14.92 -12.88
N GLY A 724 -31.97 -14.87 -12.22
CA GLY A 724 -32.75 -13.64 -12.03
C GLY A 724 -32.04 -12.57 -11.20
N VAL A 725 -31.13 -12.94 -10.30
CA VAL A 725 -30.38 -12.00 -9.46
C VAL A 725 -29.36 -11.26 -10.33
N ALA A 726 -28.53 -12.01 -11.04
CA ALA A 726 -27.46 -11.44 -11.85
C ALA A 726 -28.00 -10.55 -12.98
N ILE A 727 -29.03 -11.01 -13.69
CA ILE A 727 -29.59 -10.23 -14.80
C ILE A 727 -30.42 -9.04 -14.30
N GLY A 728 -31.07 -9.16 -13.13
CA GLY A 728 -31.82 -8.06 -12.52
C GLY A 728 -30.95 -6.85 -12.19
N VAL A 729 -29.74 -7.09 -11.67
CA VAL A 729 -28.75 -6.01 -11.46
C VAL A 729 -28.40 -5.32 -12.79
N GLN A 730 -28.18 -6.08 -13.86
CA GLN A 730 -27.83 -5.51 -15.17
C GLN A 730 -28.95 -4.66 -15.77
N PHE A 731 -30.21 -5.12 -15.65
CA PHE A 731 -31.36 -4.32 -16.09
C PHE A 731 -31.48 -3.01 -15.32
N LEU A 732 -31.31 -3.04 -13.99
CA LEU A 732 -31.38 -1.81 -13.19
C LEU A 732 -30.26 -0.82 -13.53
N ILE A 733 -29.04 -1.30 -13.79
CA ILE A 733 -27.95 -0.45 -14.28
C ILE A 733 -28.35 0.26 -15.59
N GLY A 734 -28.92 -0.49 -16.53
CA GLY A 734 -29.41 0.07 -17.80
C GLY A 734 -30.49 1.14 -17.58
N LEU A 735 -31.49 0.85 -16.75
CA LEU A 735 -32.57 1.80 -16.45
C LEU A 735 -32.05 3.09 -15.80
N VAL A 736 -31.15 2.98 -14.81
CA VAL A 736 -30.58 4.15 -14.14
C VAL A 736 -29.75 5.00 -15.10
N ARG A 737 -28.93 4.37 -15.97
CA ARG A 737 -28.11 5.08 -16.95
C ARG A 737 -28.94 5.87 -17.97
N GLU A 738 -30.11 5.34 -18.33
CA GLU A 738 -31.06 6.02 -19.22
C GLU A 738 -31.96 7.03 -18.48
N GLY A 739 -31.74 7.26 -17.18
CA GLY A 739 -32.53 8.18 -16.36
C GLY A 739 -33.98 7.71 -16.16
N LEU A 740 -34.25 6.41 -16.29
CA LEU A 740 -35.57 5.84 -16.16
C LEU A 740 -35.91 5.49 -14.71
N GLY A 741 -37.18 5.71 -14.35
CA GLY A 741 -37.71 5.45 -13.01
C GLY A 741 -39.14 4.91 -13.03
N THR A 742 -39.72 4.75 -11.85
CA THR A 742 -41.10 4.29 -11.69
C THR A 742 -42.08 5.42 -11.98
N ALA A 743 -42.91 5.26 -13.02
CA ALA A 743 -43.91 6.26 -13.41
C ALA A 743 -44.99 6.47 -12.32
N LYS A 744 -45.15 7.71 -11.86
CA LYS A 744 -46.06 8.10 -10.76
C LYS A 744 -47.43 8.64 -11.21
N GLY A 745 -47.69 8.72 -12.51
CA GLY A 745 -48.96 9.23 -13.05
C GLY A 745 -50.16 8.30 -12.85
N GLY A 746 -49.91 6.98 -12.84
CA GLY A 746 -50.94 5.92 -12.82
C GLY A 746 -51.02 5.17 -11.48
N ALA A 747 -51.12 3.84 -11.56
CA ALA A 747 -51.34 2.95 -10.41
C ALA A 747 -50.29 3.09 -9.29
N TYR A 748 -49.05 3.44 -9.63
CA TYR A 748 -47.95 3.60 -8.67
C TYR A 748 -47.80 5.03 -8.12
N ARG A 749 -48.84 5.86 -8.22
CA ARG A 749 -48.86 7.19 -7.60
C ARG A 749 -48.58 7.06 -6.09
N ALA A 750 -47.71 7.93 -5.57
CA ALA A 750 -47.31 7.88 -4.17
C ALA A 750 -48.53 7.97 -3.23
N ALA A 751 -48.69 6.95 -2.38
CA ALA A 751 -49.76 6.90 -1.38
C ALA A 751 -49.41 7.69 -0.10
N GLU A 752 -48.18 8.21 0.01
CA GLU A 752 -47.67 8.95 1.18
C GLU A 752 -48.52 10.18 1.52
N ALA A 753 -48.85 11.01 0.52
CA ALA A 753 -49.68 12.19 0.73
C ALA A 753 -51.09 11.81 1.23
N GLY A 754 -51.67 10.73 0.72
CA GLY A 754 -52.96 10.21 1.16
C GLY A 754 -52.93 9.65 2.58
N ARG A 755 -51.86 8.96 2.98
CA ARG A 755 -51.66 8.49 4.36
C ARG A 755 -51.49 9.66 5.33
N LYS A 756 -50.68 10.67 4.97
CA LYS A 756 -50.51 11.90 5.75
C LYS A 756 -51.83 12.64 5.96
N ALA A 757 -52.66 12.76 4.93
CA ALA A 757 -53.98 13.39 5.03
C ALA A 757 -54.94 12.66 5.99
N ARG A 758 -54.69 11.36 6.29
CA ARG A 758 -55.46 10.55 7.24
C ARG A 758 -54.79 10.43 8.62
N ASN A 759 -53.75 11.21 8.91
CA ASN A 759 -52.93 11.10 10.12
C ASN A 759 -52.35 9.69 10.36
N GLN A 760 -52.04 8.97 9.28
CA GLN A 760 -51.37 7.67 9.35
C GLN A 760 -49.86 7.90 9.30
N THR A 761 -49.19 7.73 10.44
CA THR A 761 -47.73 7.93 10.60
C THR A 761 -46.92 6.63 10.49
N TRP A 762 -47.59 5.50 10.26
CA TRP A 762 -46.96 4.19 10.17
C TRP A 762 -46.72 3.77 8.72
N TYR A 763 -45.65 3.00 8.52
CA TYR A 763 -45.36 2.19 7.34
C TYR A 763 -45.67 0.72 7.64
#